data_AF-D1ZZF0-F1
#
_entry.id   AF-D1ZZF0-F1
#
_cell.length_a   1.000
_cell.length_b   1.000
_cell.length_c   1.000
_cell.angle_alpha   90.00
_cell.angle_beta   90.00
_cell.angle_gamma   90.00
#
_symmetry.space_group_name_H-M   'P 1'
#
loop_
_entity.id
_entity.type
_entity.pdbx_description
1 polymer ?
#
loop_
_entity_poly.entity_id
_entity_poly.type
_entity_poly.pdbx_seq_one_letter_code
_entity_poly.pdbx_strand_id
1 'polypeptide(L)'
;MAAPPESVTSGNTEEDWQIFEVLCKDNVMDDPEVDVTTTLRSELAALKYKRDRLTSELSEMKSQLRSRDQRCIDLQVEADQLREQAARQNAIIASLKKRVHELEERERNLFAAQGRNEIAIQTLQRDNRYHEDKTKELEKKVRALELDLNSEEQKKESARLQLQDLIRRLSVALGLDLAESTHLTPESIVHKASELVQETSRLRNRSNNVQDSLASTELDLRTCRESLDRTLADKECLQRQSAAQVLEIDRLRQEKESLEIQQRVLERDLNEVKEKLAFSNRSLGSASGNIAQQESAICQLRDELKIREEKIQRLQSEHRHTLESFSILLSTPSRFVDSLESAIKDRIRDILTDNKDKETQIEALKDKLNHESQQLTRQSSLYDQANSRIRALEDEKNHLEARLHKADAEISAMELSRDGLKRDKTTFMNFLDRLARALNMDEISHDIGVDLHTESLLLRAEQLSRLESDKLVDKTALVYQLQRRVRNLREQVQRKDLHLDLLRRKLALQEDNIKTKCLLQNERDEANMRVKKLVKQVDRLQMQLSDAKSQIRDLNSQLAEAADYKITALERGRKIEDLQKRLIESETLRTKYNRKVTLLKDQVRQTGDTIEQERNISEHSLQLLRDELARVKDELSEVQRREAQLQSFKASIAKILGVALPMPDYELISRLQKLVDAHHDFTLVSRRYDDPVLRLATRSPTAGSRCTRTPDRSRYDDSGYTDAADIDDIDDDLFKRQRPL
;
A
#
# COMPACT_ATOMS: atom_id res chain seq x y z
N MET A 1 19.15 23.57 -35.20
CA MET A 1 19.54 23.92 -36.57
C MET A 1 20.52 22.86 -37.07
N ALA A 2 20.03 21.91 -37.85
CA ALA A 2 20.84 20.98 -38.64
C ALA A 2 19.91 20.49 -39.78
N ALA A 3 20.23 20.88 -41.01
CA ALA A 3 19.46 20.53 -42.21
C ALA A 3 19.83 19.11 -42.68
N PRO A 4 18.87 18.32 -43.21
CA PRO A 4 19.19 17.09 -43.93
C PRO A 4 19.54 17.40 -45.40
N PRO A 5 20.35 16.57 -46.06
CA PRO A 5 20.74 16.82 -47.45
C PRO A 5 19.61 16.38 -48.40
N GLU A 6 19.11 17.34 -49.18
CA GLU A 6 18.27 17.07 -50.34
C GLU A 6 19.11 16.40 -51.43
N SER A 7 18.82 15.13 -51.72
CA SER A 7 19.30 14.46 -52.93
C SER A 7 18.29 14.72 -54.05
N VAL A 8 18.47 15.84 -54.75
CA VAL A 8 17.79 16.10 -56.02
C VAL A 8 18.59 15.42 -57.12
N THR A 9 18.40 14.11 -57.30
CA THR A 9 18.75 13.47 -58.57
C THR A 9 17.68 13.85 -59.58
N SER A 10 18.01 14.88 -60.36
CA SER A 10 17.39 15.26 -61.63
C SER A 10 17.17 14.01 -62.49
N GLY A 11 15.93 13.50 -62.50
CA GLY A 11 15.47 12.52 -63.47
C GLY A 11 15.43 13.15 -64.85
N ASN A 12 16.32 12.70 -65.72
CA ASN A 12 16.30 12.81 -67.18
C ASN A 12 17.59 12.14 -67.67
N THR A 13 17.67 10.83 -67.44
CA THR A 13 18.74 10.00 -67.99
C THR A 13 18.32 9.46 -69.36
N GLU A 14 19.28 9.08 -70.19
CA GLU A 14 19.05 8.52 -71.53
C GLU A 14 18.20 7.22 -71.47
N GLU A 15 18.22 6.53 -70.34
CA GLU A 15 17.34 5.40 -70.02
C GLU A 15 15.87 5.82 -69.88
N ASP A 16 15.57 7.01 -69.34
CA ASP A 16 14.20 7.53 -69.25
C ASP A 16 13.61 7.85 -70.64
N TRP A 17 14.46 8.29 -71.58
CA TRP A 17 14.08 8.50 -72.98
C TRP A 17 13.86 7.18 -73.73
N GLN A 18 14.65 6.14 -73.44
CA GLN A 18 14.40 4.79 -74.00
C GLN A 18 13.12 4.16 -73.46
N ILE A 19 12.78 4.39 -72.19
CA ILE A 19 11.51 3.93 -71.61
C ILE A 19 10.33 4.67 -72.24
N PHE A 20 10.45 5.97 -72.51
CA PHE A 20 9.45 6.76 -73.24
C PHE A 20 9.26 6.26 -74.68
N GLU A 21 10.34 5.91 -75.37
CA GLU A 21 10.30 5.40 -76.75
C GLU A 21 9.69 3.98 -76.85
N VAL A 22 9.83 3.17 -75.79
CA VAL A 22 9.15 1.86 -75.67
C VAL A 22 7.66 2.01 -75.37
N LEU A 23 7.26 3.03 -74.60
CA LEU A 23 5.86 3.30 -74.26
C LEU A 23 5.05 3.92 -75.41
N CYS A 24 5.71 4.58 -76.38
CA CYS A 24 5.07 5.22 -77.53
C CYS A 24 5.11 4.39 -78.83
N LYS A 25 5.54 3.13 -78.80
CA LYS A 25 5.43 2.23 -79.96
C LYS A 25 3.97 1.84 -80.20
N ASP A 26 3.43 2.34 -81.32
CA ASP A 26 2.11 2.07 -81.88
C ASP A 26 1.73 0.58 -81.82
N ASN A 27 0.88 0.22 -80.85
CA ASN A 27 0.04 -0.96 -80.94
C ASN A 27 -1.29 -0.54 -81.56
N VAL A 28 -1.35 -0.65 -82.89
CA VAL A 28 -2.60 -0.77 -83.63
C VAL A 28 -3.28 -2.06 -83.16
N MET A 29 -4.28 -1.94 -82.30
CA MET A 29 -5.15 -3.04 -81.90
C MET A 29 -6.59 -2.58 -82.11
N ASP A 30 -7.24 -3.27 -83.02
CA ASP A 30 -8.64 -3.15 -83.37
C ASP A 30 -9.57 -3.22 -82.14
N ASP A 31 -10.64 -2.45 -82.20
CA ASP A 31 -11.80 -2.37 -81.30
C ASP A 31 -12.14 -3.70 -80.59
N PRO A 32 -12.23 -3.70 -79.25
CA PRO A 32 -13.49 -3.28 -78.62
C PRO A 32 -13.24 -2.27 -77.48
N GLU A 33 -13.39 -0.98 -77.78
CA GLU A 33 -13.13 0.16 -76.88
C GLU A 33 -13.93 0.15 -75.56
N VAL A 34 -14.95 -0.69 -75.42
CA VAL A 34 -15.86 -0.67 -74.25
C VAL A 34 -15.33 -1.50 -73.07
N ASP A 35 -14.60 -2.60 -73.30
CA ASP A 35 -14.18 -3.52 -72.23
C ASP A 35 -12.87 -3.02 -71.56
N VAL A 36 -11.91 -2.56 -72.36
CA VAL A 36 -10.64 -2.02 -71.86
C VAL A 36 -10.87 -0.75 -71.03
N THR A 37 -11.75 0.15 -71.48
CA THR A 37 -12.09 1.37 -70.72
C THR A 37 -12.84 1.07 -69.42
N THR A 38 -13.66 0.00 -69.35
CA THR A 38 -14.29 -0.41 -68.09
C THR A 38 -13.29 -1.05 -67.13
N THR A 39 -12.38 -1.90 -67.61
CA THR A 39 -11.26 -2.41 -66.78
C THR A 39 -10.38 -1.28 -66.26
N LEU A 40 -9.95 -0.34 -67.10
CA LEU A 40 -9.14 0.80 -66.67
C LEU A 40 -9.89 1.72 -65.70
N ARG A 41 -11.20 1.92 -65.86
CA ARG A 41 -12.03 2.66 -64.89
C ARG A 41 -12.14 1.92 -63.55
N SER A 42 -12.25 0.59 -63.59
CA SER A 42 -12.31 -0.25 -62.39
C SER A 42 -10.97 -0.27 -61.64
N GLU A 43 -9.85 -0.35 -62.36
CA GLU A 43 -8.50 -0.28 -61.80
C GLU A 43 -8.21 1.12 -61.25
N LEU A 44 -8.60 2.18 -61.97
CA LEU A 44 -8.49 3.56 -61.49
C LEU A 44 -9.35 3.80 -60.24
N ALA A 45 -10.53 3.19 -60.15
CA ALA A 45 -11.37 3.23 -58.95
C ALA A 45 -10.72 2.45 -57.78
N ALA A 46 -10.16 1.27 -58.03
CA ALA A 46 -9.44 0.47 -57.04
C ALA A 46 -8.19 1.19 -56.52
N LEU A 47 -7.43 1.84 -57.42
CA LEU A 47 -6.28 2.67 -57.06
C LEU A 47 -6.67 3.92 -56.30
N LYS A 48 -7.78 4.60 -56.67
CA LYS A 48 -8.33 5.72 -55.89
C LYS A 48 -8.76 5.28 -54.50
N TYR A 49 -9.45 4.15 -54.37
CA TYR A 49 -9.83 3.59 -53.07
C TYR A 49 -8.58 3.24 -52.24
N LYS A 50 -7.58 2.60 -52.84
CA LYS A 50 -6.31 2.27 -52.17
C LYS A 50 -5.58 3.54 -51.71
N ARG A 51 -5.53 4.58 -52.54
CA ARG A 51 -5.00 5.90 -52.18
C ARG A 51 -5.78 6.49 -51.01
N ASP A 52 -7.11 6.50 -51.05
CA ASP A 52 -7.93 7.11 -50.00
C ASP A 52 -7.77 6.37 -48.67
N ARG A 53 -7.73 5.03 -48.73
CA ARG A 53 -7.43 4.18 -47.59
C ARG A 53 -6.04 4.48 -47.02
N LEU A 54 -5.00 4.48 -47.84
CA LEU A 54 -3.62 4.80 -47.42
C LEU A 54 -3.51 6.23 -46.88
N THR A 55 -4.26 7.18 -47.44
CA THR A 55 -4.29 8.57 -46.96
C THR A 55 -4.96 8.65 -45.59
N SER A 56 -6.04 7.90 -45.37
CA SER A 56 -6.70 7.75 -44.07
C SER A 56 -5.76 7.12 -43.05
N GLU A 57 -5.14 5.98 -43.37
CA GLU A 57 -4.16 5.30 -42.51
C GLU A 57 -2.98 6.21 -42.18
N LEU A 58 -2.46 6.98 -43.15
CA LEU A 58 -1.38 7.96 -42.92
C LEU A 58 -1.83 9.11 -42.02
N SER A 59 -3.07 9.59 -42.16
CA SER A 59 -3.64 10.62 -41.27
C SER A 59 -3.79 10.12 -39.83
N GLU A 60 -4.18 8.86 -39.67
CA GLU A 60 -4.29 8.20 -38.37
C GLU A 60 -2.92 7.99 -37.73
N MET A 61 -1.93 7.51 -38.49
CA MET A 61 -0.55 7.39 -38.02
C MET A 61 0.06 8.74 -37.61
N LYS A 62 -0.22 9.82 -38.36
CA LYS A 62 0.17 11.19 -37.95
C LYS A 62 -0.50 11.65 -36.66
N SER A 63 -1.75 11.25 -36.44
CA SER A 63 -2.46 11.54 -35.18
C SER A 63 -1.83 10.79 -34.01
N GLN A 64 -1.56 9.49 -34.20
CA GLN A 64 -0.90 8.65 -33.20
C GLN A 64 0.52 9.14 -32.89
N LEU A 65 1.29 9.57 -33.90
CA LEU A 65 2.62 10.13 -33.70
C LEU A 65 2.56 11.41 -32.85
N ARG A 66 1.65 12.34 -33.16
CA ARG A 66 1.44 13.55 -32.34
C ARG A 66 1.06 13.24 -30.89
N SER A 67 0.23 12.22 -30.68
CA SER A 67 -0.12 11.77 -29.32
C SER A 67 1.08 11.17 -28.59
N ARG A 68 1.94 10.41 -29.28
CA ARG A 68 3.18 9.88 -28.71
C ARG A 68 4.19 10.99 -28.41
N ASP A 69 4.34 11.97 -29.29
CA ASP A 69 5.22 13.12 -29.08
C ASP A 69 4.76 13.93 -27.87
N GLN A 70 3.45 14.19 -27.74
CA GLN A 70 2.90 14.86 -26.55
C GLN A 70 3.21 14.07 -25.28
N ARG A 71 3.01 12.75 -25.29
CA ARG A 71 3.35 11.89 -24.15
C ARG A 71 4.85 11.90 -23.82
N CYS A 72 5.72 11.99 -24.82
CA CYS A 72 7.17 12.11 -24.60
C CYS A 72 7.53 13.44 -23.93
N ILE A 73 6.88 14.53 -24.33
CA ILE A 73 7.05 15.85 -23.69
C ILE A 73 6.57 15.79 -22.23
N ASP A 74 5.41 15.21 -21.98
CA ASP A 74 4.85 15.10 -20.62
C ASP A 74 5.79 14.27 -19.71
N LEU A 75 6.31 13.13 -20.21
CA LEU A 75 7.28 12.31 -19.49
C LEU A 75 8.62 13.03 -19.27
N GLN A 76 9.06 13.87 -20.20
CA GLN A 76 10.26 14.68 -20.04
C GLN A 76 10.08 15.72 -18.93
N VAL A 77 8.94 16.39 -18.88
CA VAL A 77 8.60 17.35 -17.81
C VAL A 77 8.56 16.65 -16.46
N GLU A 78 7.95 15.47 -16.37
CA GLU A 78 7.93 14.67 -15.14
C GLU A 78 9.34 14.25 -14.70
N ALA A 79 10.19 13.82 -15.63
CA ALA A 79 11.59 13.47 -15.35
C ALA A 79 12.38 14.68 -14.82
N ASP A 80 12.16 15.88 -15.38
CA ASP A 80 12.82 17.11 -14.94
C ASP A 80 12.34 17.56 -13.56
N GLN A 81 11.04 17.41 -13.26
CA GLN A 81 10.51 17.65 -11.90
C GLN A 81 11.12 16.69 -10.87
N LEU A 82 11.26 15.40 -11.21
CA LEU A 82 11.89 14.41 -10.33
C LEU A 82 13.38 14.72 -10.09
N ARG A 83 14.11 15.17 -11.12
CA ARG A 83 15.50 15.62 -10.97
C ARG A 83 15.60 16.84 -10.06
N GLU A 84 14.71 17.82 -10.22
CA GLU A 84 14.69 19.01 -9.36
C GLU A 84 14.36 18.63 -7.91
N GLN A 85 13.39 17.76 -7.69
CA GLN A 85 13.06 17.27 -6.35
C GLN A 85 14.23 16.51 -5.71
N ALA A 86 14.95 15.68 -6.47
CA ALA A 86 16.14 15.00 -6.00
C ALA A 86 17.27 15.98 -5.65
N ALA A 87 17.49 17.03 -6.45
CA ALA A 87 18.46 18.08 -6.16
C ALA A 87 18.11 18.84 -4.86
N ARG A 88 16.83 19.19 -4.66
CA ARG A 88 16.35 19.83 -3.43
C ARG A 88 16.54 18.93 -2.20
N GLN A 89 16.21 17.65 -2.31
CA GLN A 89 16.44 16.67 -1.24
C GLN A 89 17.93 16.53 -0.91
N ASN A 90 18.80 16.47 -1.92
CA ASN A 90 20.25 16.39 -1.72
C ASN A 90 20.81 17.66 -1.03
N ALA A 91 20.30 18.85 -1.37
CA ALA A 91 20.69 20.08 -0.70
C ALA A 91 20.29 20.09 0.80
N ILE A 92 19.09 19.57 1.13
CA ILE A 92 18.65 19.41 2.52
C ILE A 92 19.54 18.39 3.25
N ILE A 93 19.84 17.25 2.63
CA ILE A 93 20.73 16.25 3.22
C ILE A 93 22.12 16.83 3.48
N ALA A 94 22.67 17.62 2.55
CA ALA A 94 23.96 18.28 2.73
C ALA A 94 23.93 19.30 3.89
N SER A 95 22.86 20.09 4.03
CA SER A 95 22.75 21.06 5.13
C SER A 95 22.60 20.36 6.49
N LEU A 96 21.83 19.27 6.55
CA LEU A 96 21.68 18.46 7.77
C LEU A 96 23.00 17.78 8.16
N LYS A 97 23.75 17.24 7.19
CA LYS A 97 25.10 16.69 7.44
C LYS A 97 26.05 17.75 7.99
N LYS A 98 26.06 18.95 7.40
CA LYS A 98 26.86 20.07 7.92
C LYS A 98 26.46 20.42 9.35
N ARG A 99 25.16 20.48 9.64
CA ARG A 99 24.66 20.79 10.98
C ARG A 99 25.06 19.73 12.01
N VAL A 100 25.00 18.45 11.65
CA VAL A 100 25.48 17.36 12.52
C VAL A 100 26.97 17.50 12.80
N HIS A 101 27.78 17.78 11.77
CA HIS A 101 29.22 17.97 11.94
C HIS A 101 29.54 19.16 12.87
N GLU A 102 28.85 20.29 12.71
CA GLU A 102 29.00 21.44 13.60
C GLU A 102 28.58 21.15 15.04
N LEU A 103 27.60 20.25 15.26
CA LEU A 103 27.18 19.83 16.60
C LEU A 103 28.21 18.89 17.23
N GLU A 104 28.72 17.93 16.48
CA GLU A 104 29.79 17.02 16.93
C GLU A 104 31.08 17.80 17.27
N GLU A 105 31.41 18.84 16.51
CA GLU A 105 32.56 19.70 16.79
C GLU A 105 32.35 20.56 18.04
N ARG A 106 31.14 21.10 18.24
CA ARG A 106 30.78 21.80 19.49
C ARG A 106 30.87 20.87 20.70
N GLU A 107 30.41 19.63 20.59
CA GLU A 107 30.49 18.64 21.66
C GLU A 107 31.95 18.31 22.02
N ARG A 108 32.81 18.08 21.01
CA ARG A 108 34.25 17.88 21.24
C ARG A 108 34.90 19.06 21.95
N ASN A 109 34.56 20.29 21.56
CA ASN A 109 35.07 21.50 22.19
C ASN A 109 34.59 21.67 23.64
N LEU A 110 33.34 21.32 23.94
CA LEU A 110 32.81 21.31 25.30
C LEU A 110 33.53 20.27 26.16
N PHE A 111 33.78 19.07 25.63
CA PHE A 111 34.51 18.02 26.35
C PHE A 111 35.95 18.45 26.68
N ALA A 112 36.63 19.08 25.71
CA ALA A 112 37.97 19.64 25.94
C ALA A 112 37.97 20.79 26.95
N ALA A 113 36.95 21.66 26.93
CA ALA A 113 36.78 22.72 27.92
C ALA A 113 36.49 22.16 29.32
N GLN A 114 35.66 21.12 29.42
CA GLN A 114 35.37 20.43 30.67
C GLN A 114 36.62 19.80 31.26
N GLY A 115 37.45 19.13 30.46
CA GLY A 115 38.74 18.58 30.92
C GLY A 115 39.69 19.65 31.47
N ARG A 116 39.77 20.83 30.82
CA ARG A 116 40.56 21.96 31.34
C ARG A 116 39.99 22.52 32.66
N ASN A 117 38.68 22.65 32.75
CA ASN A 117 38.01 23.12 33.97
C ASN A 117 38.22 22.13 35.13
N GLU A 118 38.17 20.83 34.87
CA GLU A 118 38.43 19.78 35.87
C GLU A 118 39.86 19.90 36.44
N ILE A 119 40.85 20.12 35.58
CA ILE A 119 42.24 20.33 35.99
C ILE A 119 42.39 21.63 36.82
N ALA A 120 41.71 22.71 36.41
CA ALA A 120 41.71 23.96 37.16
C ALA A 120 41.08 23.80 38.55
N ILE A 121 39.95 23.10 38.65
CA ILE A 121 39.29 22.78 39.92
C ILE A 121 40.20 21.94 40.82
N GLN A 122 40.83 20.90 40.28
CA GLN A 122 41.78 20.08 41.05
C GLN A 122 42.97 20.91 41.58
N THR A 123 43.45 21.87 40.79
CA THR A 123 44.54 22.77 41.21
C THR A 123 44.08 23.71 42.32
N LEU A 124 42.94 24.37 42.14
CA LEU A 124 42.34 25.24 43.17
C LEU A 124 42.04 24.47 44.46
N GLN A 125 41.60 23.21 44.38
CA GLN A 125 41.39 22.36 45.55
C GLN A 125 42.68 21.99 46.30
N ARG A 126 43.82 21.88 45.60
CA ARG A 126 45.12 21.68 46.24
C ARG A 126 45.59 22.97 46.91
N ASP A 127 45.47 24.10 46.23
CA ASP A 127 45.86 25.41 46.76
C ASP A 127 45.02 25.78 47.99
N ASN A 128 43.71 25.50 47.96
CA ASN A 128 42.84 25.75 49.10
C ASN A 128 43.24 24.92 50.32
N ARG A 129 43.56 23.62 50.14
CA ARG A 129 44.10 22.77 51.22
C ARG A 129 45.41 23.32 51.79
N TYR A 130 46.30 23.77 50.92
CA TYR A 130 47.56 24.39 51.33
C TYR A 130 47.33 25.66 52.17
N HIS A 131 46.41 26.53 51.75
CA HIS A 131 46.06 27.74 52.49
C HIS A 131 45.35 27.43 53.82
N GLU A 132 44.48 26.41 53.87
CA GLU A 132 43.87 25.94 55.11
C GLU A 132 44.94 25.47 56.12
N ASP A 133 45.90 24.66 55.68
CA ASP A 133 46.97 24.17 56.56
C ASP A 133 47.92 25.29 56.99
N LYS A 134 48.19 26.26 56.10
CA LYS A 134 48.95 27.47 56.44
C LYS A 134 48.22 28.32 57.48
N THR A 135 46.91 28.45 57.36
CA THR A 135 46.07 29.17 58.33
C THR A 135 46.13 28.50 59.69
N LYS A 136 45.98 27.17 59.77
CA LYS A 136 46.14 26.41 61.02
C LYS A 136 47.53 26.58 61.64
N GLU A 137 48.59 26.64 60.83
CA GLU A 137 49.96 26.87 61.32
C GLU A 137 50.12 28.28 61.90
N LEU A 138 49.58 29.30 61.22
CA LEU A 138 49.59 30.68 61.69
C LEU A 138 48.77 30.86 62.97
N GLU A 139 47.60 30.23 63.06
CA GLU A 139 46.78 30.23 64.28
C GLU A 139 47.50 29.59 65.48
N LYS A 140 48.35 28.57 65.25
CA LYS A 140 49.20 28.00 66.30
C LYS A 140 50.29 28.98 66.74
N LYS A 141 50.91 29.68 65.79
CA LYS A 141 51.94 30.71 66.09
C LYS A 141 51.35 31.89 66.85
N VAL A 142 50.15 32.36 66.48
CA VAL A 142 49.47 33.44 67.19
C VAL A 142 49.19 33.05 68.64
N ARG A 143 48.63 31.85 68.88
CA ARG A 143 48.37 31.35 70.24
C ARG A 143 49.64 31.22 71.08
N ALA A 144 50.77 30.84 70.47
CA ALA A 144 52.06 30.79 71.17
C ALA A 144 52.56 32.18 71.56
N LEU A 145 52.48 33.15 70.64
CA LEU A 145 52.87 34.54 70.91
C LEU A 145 51.97 35.21 71.96
N GLU A 146 50.68 34.89 72.01
CA GLU A 146 49.76 35.37 73.05
C GLU A 146 50.12 34.82 74.45
N LEU A 147 50.59 33.57 74.53
CA LEU A 147 51.09 32.97 75.77
C LEU A 147 52.40 33.63 76.22
N ASP A 148 53.33 33.86 75.29
CA ASP A 148 54.62 34.50 75.57
C ASP A 148 54.42 35.94 76.04
N LEU A 149 53.53 36.72 75.39
CA LEU A 149 53.19 38.09 75.76
C LEU A 149 52.62 38.18 77.18
N ASN A 150 51.68 37.29 77.53
CA ASN A 150 51.14 37.20 78.89
C ASN A 150 52.21 36.89 79.93
N SER A 151 53.21 36.06 79.59
CA SER A 151 54.33 35.74 80.50
C SER A 151 55.23 36.95 80.75
N GLU A 152 55.47 37.77 79.72
CA GLU A 152 56.30 38.97 79.81
C GLU A 152 55.58 40.11 80.55
N GLU A 153 54.27 40.26 80.35
CA GLU A 153 53.46 41.22 81.13
C GLU A 153 53.45 40.89 82.63
N GLN A 154 53.40 39.61 83.01
CA GLN A 154 53.53 39.20 84.41
C GLN A 154 54.90 39.55 85.02
N LYS A 155 55.99 39.39 84.26
CA LYS A 155 57.34 39.77 84.71
C LYS A 155 57.49 41.28 84.88
N LYS A 156 56.90 42.07 83.98
CA LYS A 156 56.91 43.54 84.03
C LYS A 156 56.17 44.08 85.25
N GLU A 157 55.02 43.51 85.61
CA GLU A 157 54.27 43.93 86.79
C GLU A 157 54.99 43.57 88.10
N SER A 158 55.70 42.44 88.14
CA SER A 158 56.57 42.07 89.27
C SER A 158 57.73 43.06 89.49
N ALA A 159 58.33 43.61 88.42
CA ALA A 159 59.42 44.58 88.53
C ALA A 159 58.92 45.97 88.99
N ARG A 160 57.72 46.36 88.57
CA ARG A 160 57.09 47.64 88.96
C ARG A 160 56.83 47.71 90.47
N LEU A 161 56.40 46.61 91.08
CA LEU A 161 56.15 46.50 92.52
C LEU A 161 57.44 46.60 93.36
N GLN A 162 58.59 46.15 92.84
CA GLN A 162 59.89 46.24 93.53
C GLN A 162 60.46 47.66 93.55
N LEU A 163 60.23 48.46 92.50
CA LEU A 163 60.71 49.84 92.40
C LEU A 163 59.92 50.79 93.35
N GLN A 164 58.64 50.52 93.57
CA GLN A 164 57.80 51.31 94.49
C GLN A 164 58.18 51.12 95.97
N ASP A 165 58.72 49.95 96.36
CA ASP A 165 59.22 49.73 97.73
C ASP A 165 60.58 50.40 97.98
N LEU A 166 61.39 50.63 96.94
CA LEU A 166 62.68 51.35 97.04
C LEU A 166 62.49 52.86 97.27
N ILE A 167 61.58 53.49 96.53
CA ILE A 167 61.28 54.93 96.63
C ILE A 167 60.73 55.28 98.02
N ARG A 168 59.91 54.39 98.59
CA ARG A 168 59.34 54.53 99.94
C ARG A 168 60.40 54.49 101.05
N ARG A 169 61.55 53.83 100.84
CA ARG A 169 62.65 53.72 101.82
C ARG A 169 63.59 54.94 101.79
N LEU A 170 63.74 55.60 100.64
CA LEU A 170 64.60 56.78 100.48
C LEU A 170 63.97 58.07 101.03
N SER A 171 62.65 58.24 100.93
CA SER A 171 61.95 59.40 101.50
C SER A 171 61.94 59.43 103.04
N VAL A 172 62.21 58.31 103.71
CA VAL A 172 62.30 58.21 105.18
C VAL A 172 63.72 58.53 105.70
N ALA A 173 64.75 58.43 104.85
CA ALA A 173 66.15 58.61 105.25
C ALA A 173 66.67 60.06 105.18
N LEU A 174 65.96 60.96 104.50
CA LEU A 174 66.44 62.32 104.19
C LEU A 174 65.51 63.42 104.75
N GLY A 175 64.84 63.12 105.87
CA GLY A 175 63.77 63.94 106.47
C GLY A 175 64.18 65.38 106.81
N LEU A 176 63.99 66.30 105.87
CA LEU A 176 64.16 67.73 106.07
C LEU A 176 63.09 68.51 105.31
N ASP A 177 62.33 69.28 106.08
CA ASP A 177 61.33 70.24 105.67
C ASP A 177 61.72 71.62 106.24
N LEU A 178 61.56 72.65 105.39
CA LEU A 178 61.28 74.07 105.67
C LEU A 178 62.23 74.92 106.55
N ALA A 179 62.69 76.02 105.93
CA ALA A 179 62.47 77.41 106.36
C ALA A 179 63.73 78.30 106.48
N GLU A 180 63.50 79.55 106.10
CA GLU A 180 64.42 80.66 105.89
C GLU A 180 65.04 81.23 107.17
N SER A 181 66.27 81.71 107.04
CA SER A 181 66.72 83.08 107.34
C SER A 181 68.09 83.13 108.00
N THR A 182 68.90 83.96 107.37
CA THR A 182 70.36 84.02 107.42
C THR A 182 70.85 84.81 108.62
N HIS A 183 71.95 84.38 109.24
CA HIS A 183 73.05 85.31 109.52
C HIS A 183 74.39 84.67 109.16
N LEU A 184 75.06 85.31 108.20
CA LEU A 184 76.27 84.86 107.55
C LEU A 184 77.49 85.03 108.46
N THR A 185 78.31 83.98 108.55
CA THR A 185 79.77 84.08 108.72
C THR A 185 80.44 83.06 107.78
N PRO A 186 81.69 82.61 107.93
CA PRO A 186 82.72 82.50 106.86
C PRO A 186 82.42 81.54 105.69
N GLU A 187 81.32 80.79 105.74
CA GLU A 187 80.70 80.06 104.63
C GLU A 187 80.27 80.94 103.43
N SER A 188 80.15 82.27 103.55
CA SER A 188 79.75 83.14 102.40
C SER A 188 80.81 83.26 101.30
N ILE A 189 82.09 83.07 101.66
CA ILE A 189 83.22 83.14 100.72
C ILE A 189 83.40 81.79 100.00
N VAL A 190 83.06 80.66 100.64
CA VAL A 190 82.94 79.32 100.01
C VAL A 190 81.72 79.27 99.07
N HIS A 191 80.65 80.02 99.37
CA HIS A 191 79.48 80.13 98.51
C HIS A 191 79.80 80.80 97.17
N LYS A 192 80.61 81.87 97.13
CA LYS A 192 81.00 82.55 95.87
C LYS A 192 81.91 81.70 94.98
N ALA A 193 82.78 80.88 95.58
CA ALA A 193 83.59 79.91 94.86
C ALA A 193 82.77 78.70 94.39
N SER A 194 81.78 78.26 95.19
CA SER A 194 80.79 77.27 94.80
C SER A 194 79.85 77.78 93.70
N GLU A 195 79.49 79.06 93.67
CA GLU A 195 78.66 79.67 92.61
C GLU A 195 79.33 79.59 91.23
N LEU A 196 80.63 79.90 91.11
CA LEU A 196 81.34 79.83 89.82
C LEU A 196 81.58 78.38 89.36
N VAL A 197 81.80 77.45 90.29
CA VAL A 197 81.88 76.02 90.00
C VAL A 197 80.49 75.44 89.68
N GLN A 198 79.43 75.91 90.35
CA GLN A 198 78.03 75.58 90.05
C GLN A 198 77.61 76.13 88.70
N GLU A 199 78.06 77.32 88.30
CA GLU A 199 77.74 77.93 87.00
C GLU A 199 78.47 77.20 85.86
N THR A 200 79.74 76.85 86.05
CA THR A 200 80.50 76.04 85.08
C THR A 200 79.95 74.60 84.99
N SER A 201 79.53 74.02 86.11
CA SER A 201 78.81 72.74 86.17
C SER A 201 77.42 72.85 85.51
N ARG A 202 76.69 73.95 85.71
CA ARG A 202 75.41 74.24 85.06
C ARG A 202 75.54 74.35 83.55
N LEU A 203 76.53 75.08 83.05
CA LEU A 203 76.77 75.23 81.61
C LEU A 203 77.22 73.91 80.98
N ARG A 204 78.06 73.12 81.66
CA ARG A 204 78.44 71.77 81.20
C ARG A 204 77.25 70.81 81.19
N ASN A 205 76.42 70.82 82.23
CA ASN A 205 75.20 70.03 82.29
C ASN A 205 74.19 70.48 81.23
N ARG A 206 74.08 71.79 80.97
CA ARG A 206 73.23 72.33 79.89
C ARG A 206 73.73 71.91 78.52
N SER A 207 75.06 71.92 78.30
CA SER A 207 75.68 71.43 77.06
C SER A 207 75.42 69.93 76.86
N ASN A 208 75.62 69.12 77.89
CA ASN A 208 75.33 67.68 77.83
C ASN A 208 73.85 67.42 77.59
N ASN A 209 72.95 68.12 78.28
CA ASN A 209 71.50 68.00 78.07
C ASN A 209 71.09 68.38 76.63
N VAL A 210 71.71 69.41 76.06
CA VAL A 210 71.48 69.80 74.65
C VAL A 210 72.03 68.73 73.71
N GLN A 211 73.19 68.15 74.00
CA GLN A 211 73.78 67.06 73.22
C GLN A 211 72.94 65.78 73.27
N ASP A 212 72.44 65.40 74.45
CA ASP A 212 71.56 64.25 74.63
C ASP A 212 70.19 64.49 73.97
N SER A 213 69.65 65.71 74.08
CA SER A 213 68.43 66.10 73.38
C SER A 213 68.62 66.07 71.86
N LEU A 214 69.77 66.53 71.36
CA LEU A 214 70.11 66.46 69.94
C LEU A 214 70.24 65.00 69.49
N ALA A 215 70.95 64.16 70.22
CA ALA A 215 71.07 62.73 69.92
C ALA A 215 69.71 62.01 69.93
N SER A 216 68.83 62.35 70.88
CA SER A 216 67.45 61.85 70.91
C SER A 216 66.68 62.29 69.67
N THR A 217 66.71 63.58 69.32
CA THR A 217 66.00 64.09 68.14
C THR A 217 66.55 63.52 66.84
N GLU A 218 67.85 63.30 66.72
CA GLU A 218 68.46 62.62 65.56
C GLU A 218 67.99 61.17 65.44
N LEU A 219 67.89 60.46 66.57
CA LEU A 219 67.35 59.10 66.61
C LEU A 219 65.87 59.06 66.24
N ASP A 220 65.07 59.99 66.77
CA ASP A 220 63.65 60.13 66.46
C ASP A 220 63.45 60.44 64.97
N LEU A 221 64.26 61.32 64.38
CA LEU A 221 64.22 61.64 62.95
C LEU A 221 64.60 60.44 62.06
N ARG A 222 65.61 59.65 62.45
CA ARG A 222 65.94 58.40 61.75
C ARG A 222 64.78 57.40 61.81
N THR A 223 64.20 57.23 63.00
CA THR A 223 63.05 56.35 63.22
C THR A 223 61.84 56.80 62.41
N CYS A 224 61.58 58.12 62.34
CA CYS A 224 60.52 58.69 61.50
C CYS A 224 60.77 58.43 60.02
N ARG A 225 62.02 58.55 59.54
CA ARG A 225 62.38 58.27 58.15
C ARG A 225 62.19 56.80 57.79
N GLU A 226 62.66 55.89 58.64
CA GLU A 226 62.44 54.45 58.45
C GLU A 226 60.95 54.06 58.48
N SER A 227 60.16 54.75 59.32
CA SER A 227 58.70 54.60 59.33
C SER A 227 58.07 55.08 58.03
N LEU A 228 58.50 56.24 57.52
CA LEU A 228 58.04 56.78 56.24
C LEU A 228 58.37 55.83 55.08
N ASP A 229 59.61 55.34 55.00
CA ASP A 229 60.03 54.40 53.96
C ASP A 229 59.22 53.09 54.00
N ARG A 230 58.93 52.58 55.20
CA ARG A 230 58.00 51.44 55.38
C ARG A 230 56.60 51.75 54.87
N THR A 231 56.03 52.90 55.24
CA THR A 231 54.69 53.29 54.76
C THR A 231 54.63 53.51 53.24
N LEU A 232 55.71 53.98 52.62
CA LEU A 232 55.79 54.12 51.17
C LEU A 232 55.84 52.74 50.49
N ALA A 233 56.62 51.81 51.02
CA ALA A 233 56.64 50.42 50.52
C ALA A 233 55.27 49.73 50.67
N ASP A 234 54.59 49.93 51.80
CA ASP A 234 53.24 49.42 52.03
C ASP A 234 52.23 50.03 51.05
N LYS A 235 52.30 51.35 50.81
CA LYS A 235 51.48 52.04 49.80
C LYS A 235 51.68 51.45 48.41
N GLU A 236 52.93 51.22 47.99
CA GLU A 236 53.23 50.61 46.68
C GLU A 236 52.72 49.17 46.58
N CYS A 237 52.84 48.40 47.66
CA CYS A 237 52.31 47.04 47.73
C CYS A 237 50.77 47.04 47.59
N LEU A 238 50.09 47.89 48.35
CA LEU A 238 48.64 48.06 48.28
C LEU A 238 48.18 48.59 46.92
N GLN A 239 48.94 49.49 46.29
CA GLN A 239 48.64 50.00 44.96
C GLN A 239 48.77 48.89 43.89
N ARG A 240 49.78 48.02 44.00
CA ARG A 240 49.91 46.83 43.14
C ARG A 240 48.77 45.83 43.37
N GLN A 241 48.38 45.58 44.63
CA GLN A 241 47.23 44.73 44.94
C GLN A 241 45.91 45.31 44.40
N SER A 242 45.70 46.61 44.56
CA SER A 242 44.54 47.33 44.03
C SER A 242 44.46 47.21 42.50
N ALA A 243 45.57 47.43 41.80
CA ALA A 243 45.65 47.24 40.34
C ALA A 243 45.33 45.80 39.92
N ALA A 244 45.85 44.79 40.64
CA ALA A 244 45.55 43.38 40.38
C ALA A 244 44.07 43.06 40.61
N GLN A 245 43.46 43.61 41.67
CA GLN A 245 42.03 43.43 41.95
C GLN A 245 41.15 44.07 40.87
N VAL A 246 41.53 45.24 40.33
CA VAL A 246 40.80 45.89 39.22
C VAL A 246 40.81 45.00 37.97
N LEU A 247 41.97 44.41 37.63
CA LEU A 247 42.07 43.50 36.49
C LEU A 247 41.21 42.25 36.67
N GLU A 248 41.15 41.67 37.88
CA GLU A 248 40.29 40.52 38.16
C GLU A 248 38.80 40.90 38.09
N ILE A 249 38.41 42.09 38.55
CA ILE A 249 37.03 42.59 38.41
C ILE A 249 36.65 42.70 36.93
N ASP A 250 37.52 43.25 36.09
CA ASP A 250 37.24 43.38 34.66
C ASP A 250 37.19 42.02 33.95
N ARG A 251 38.03 41.06 34.38
CA ARG A 251 37.95 39.66 33.92
C ARG A 251 36.61 39.03 34.28
N LEU A 252 36.18 39.16 35.53
CA LEU A 252 34.89 38.63 36.01
C LEU A 252 33.70 39.30 35.31
N ARG A 253 33.80 40.59 34.96
CA ARG A 253 32.78 41.28 34.15
C ARG A 253 32.67 40.70 32.75
N GLN A 254 33.79 40.46 32.08
CA GLN A 254 33.80 39.81 30.76
C GLN A 254 33.24 38.39 30.82
N GLU A 255 33.63 37.60 31.82
CA GLU A 255 33.08 36.26 32.05
C GLU A 255 31.56 36.32 32.25
N LYS A 256 31.07 37.25 33.07
CA LYS A 256 29.64 37.47 33.29
C LYS A 256 28.89 37.80 31.99
N GLU A 257 29.39 38.74 31.20
CA GLU A 257 28.78 39.09 29.91
C GLU A 257 28.74 37.91 28.95
N SER A 258 29.82 37.10 28.91
CA SER A 258 29.88 35.90 28.09
C SER A 258 28.83 34.86 28.51
N LEU A 259 28.64 34.66 29.82
CA LEU A 259 27.65 33.75 30.38
C LEU A 259 26.22 34.23 30.12
N GLU A 260 25.95 35.54 30.23
CA GLU A 260 24.64 36.12 29.92
C GLU A 260 24.28 35.97 28.42
N ILE A 261 25.27 36.05 27.53
CA ILE A 261 25.06 35.78 26.10
C ILE A 261 24.75 34.30 25.88
N GLN A 262 25.52 33.39 26.49
CA GLN A 262 25.27 31.95 26.40
C GLN A 262 23.88 31.57 26.95
N GLN A 263 23.47 32.14 28.08
CA GLN A 263 22.14 31.95 28.64
C GLN A 263 21.05 32.36 27.63
N ARG A 264 21.18 33.54 27.02
CA ARG A 264 20.21 34.02 26.00
C ARG A 264 20.16 33.15 24.75
N VAL A 265 21.25 32.47 24.39
CA VAL A 265 21.26 31.50 23.29
C VAL A 265 20.50 30.23 23.72
N LEU A 266 20.83 29.69 24.89
CA LEU A 266 20.18 28.49 25.42
C LEU A 266 18.67 28.68 25.64
N GLU A 267 18.24 29.86 26.07
CA GLU A 267 16.82 30.20 26.21
C GLU A 267 16.08 30.21 24.86
N ARG A 268 16.74 30.69 23.79
CA ARG A 268 16.17 30.63 22.43
C ARG A 268 16.10 29.20 21.93
N ASP A 269 17.16 28.43 22.09
CA ASP A 269 17.20 27.01 21.70
C ASP A 269 16.13 26.20 22.43
N LEU A 270 15.94 26.45 23.74
CA LEU A 270 14.90 25.82 24.54
C LEU A 270 13.50 26.14 23.99
N ASN A 271 13.24 27.39 23.62
CA ASN A 271 11.95 27.78 23.04
C ASN A 271 11.72 27.13 21.67
N GLU A 272 12.75 27.06 20.83
CA GLU A 272 12.66 26.38 19.53
C GLU A 272 12.35 24.88 19.69
N VAL A 273 12.97 24.21 20.67
CA VAL A 273 12.68 22.81 20.98
C VAL A 273 11.25 22.64 21.51
N LYS A 274 10.76 23.54 22.36
CA LYS A 274 9.37 23.52 22.84
C LYS A 274 8.36 23.68 21.70
N GLU A 275 8.63 24.59 20.76
CA GLU A 275 7.77 24.78 19.59
C GLU A 275 7.76 23.55 18.67
N LYS A 276 8.94 22.95 18.43
CA LYS A 276 9.07 21.69 17.68
C LYS A 276 8.31 20.56 18.35
N LEU A 277 8.38 20.44 19.68
CA LEU A 277 7.63 19.46 20.45
C LEU A 277 6.12 19.68 20.32
N ALA A 278 5.65 20.93 20.44
CA ALA A 278 4.24 21.28 20.28
C ALA A 278 3.73 20.99 18.86
N PHE A 279 4.55 21.26 17.84
CA PHE A 279 4.24 20.89 16.46
C PHE A 279 4.16 19.37 16.28
N SER A 280 5.15 18.63 16.79
CA SER A 280 5.17 17.17 16.73
C SER A 280 3.96 16.54 17.42
N ASN A 281 3.57 17.04 18.61
CA ASN A 281 2.37 16.59 19.31
C ASN A 281 1.08 16.85 18.52
N ARG A 282 0.94 18.02 17.88
CA ARG A 282 -0.22 18.30 17.02
C ARG A 282 -0.26 17.37 15.80
N SER A 283 0.88 17.14 15.17
CA SER A 283 1.01 16.21 14.04
C SER A 283 0.67 14.78 14.45
N LEU A 284 1.14 14.33 15.61
CA LEU A 284 0.86 13.01 16.17
C LEU A 284 -0.62 12.87 16.54
N GLY A 285 -1.24 13.90 17.11
CA GLY A 285 -2.69 13.93 17.37
C GLY A 285 -3.51 13.80 16.08
N SER A 286 -3.12 14.51 15.01
CA SER A 286 -3.76 14.37 13.69
C SER A 286 -3.57 12.97 13.10
N ALA A 287 -2.35 12.41 13.17
CA ALA A 287 -2.08 11.06 12.71
C ALA A 287 -2.89 10.01 13.50
N SER A 288 -2.99 10.17 14.82
CA SER A 288 -3.80 9.30 15.68
C SER A 288 -5.29 9.39 15.34
N GLY A 289 -5.82 10.59 15.08
CA GLY A 289 -7.21 10.77 14.64
C GLY A 289 -7.48 10.10 13.29
N ASN A 290 -6.55 10.21 12.33
CA ASN A 290 -6.65 9.55 11.04
C ASN A 290 -6.63 8.02 11.18
N ILE A 291 -5.79 7.47 12.06
CA ILE A 291 -5.74 6.02 12.34
C ILE A 291 -7.10 5.56 12.91
N ALA A 292 -7.64 6.25 13.91
CA ALA A 292 -8.94 5.90 14.50
C ALA A 292 -10.07 5.93 13.45
N GLN A 293 -10.05 6.92 12.54
CA GLN A 293 -11.01 6.99 11.43
C GLN A 293 -10.84 5.82 10.45
N GLN A 294 -9.61 5.44 10.12
CA GLN A 294 -9.34 4.28 9.26
C GLN A 294 -9.77 2.97 9.93
N GLU A 295 -9.54 2.79 11.23
CA GLU A 295 -9.98 1.63 11.99
C GLU A 295 -11.52 1.51 11.98
N SER A 296 -12.23 2.62 12.16
CA SER A 296 -13.69 2.66 12.06
C SER A 296 -14.18 2.25 10.66
N ALA A 297 -13.55 2.77 9.60
CA ALA A 297 -13.87 2.41 8.22
C ALA A 297 -13.59 0.93 7.93
N ILE A 298 -12.50 0.37 8.46
CA ILE A 298 -12.19 -1.06 8.33
C ILE A 298 -13.25 -1.92 9.01
N CYS A 299 -13.70 -1.55 10.21
CA CYS A 299 -14.78 -2.25 10.90
C CYS A 299 -16.08 -2.23 10.09
N GLN A 300 -16.47 -1.08 9.55
CA GLN A 300 -17.66 -0.96 8.69
C GLN A 300 -17.55 -1.85 7.44
N LEU A 301 -16.41 -1.83 6.75
CA LEU A 301 -16.19 -2.68 5.57
C LEU A 301 -16.21 -4.17 5.91
N ARG A 302 -15.77 -4.58 7.10
CA ARG A 302 -15.88 -5.97 7.57
C ARG A 302 -17.32 -6.39 7.79
N ASP A 303 -18.14 -5.52 8.38
CA ASP A 303 -19.56 -5.80 8.58
C ASP A 303 -20.31 -5.87 7.24
N GLU A 304 -20.03 -4.95 6.31
CA GLU A 304 -20.58 -4.99 4.96
C GLU A 304 -20.19 -6.26 4.20
N LEU A 305 -18.92 -6.69 4.31
CA LEU A 305 -18.44 -7.93 3.70
C LEU A 305 -19.21 -9.13 4.25
N LYS A 306 -19.37 -9.22 5.57
CA LYS A 306 -20.13 -10.30 6.22
C LYS A 306 -21.58 -10.36 5.73
N ILE A 307 -22.26 -9.20 5.62
CA ILE A 307 -23.63 -9.14 5.09
C ILE A 307 -23.69 -9.62 3.63
N ARG A 308 -22.69 -9.26 2.81
CA ARG A 308 -22.61 -9.73 1.42
C ARG A 308 -22.35 -11.23 1.33
N GLU A 309 -21.49 -11.79 2.17
CA GLU A 309 -21.24 -13.22 2.25
C GLU A 309 -22.52 -14.00 2.62
N GLU A 310 -23.25 -13.54 3.64
CA GLU A 310 -24.54 -14.12 4.02
C GLU A 310 -25.58 -14.04 2.89
N LYS A 311 -25.59 -12.95 2.11
CA LYS A 311 -26.44 -12.81 0.93
C LYS A 311 -26.06 -13.79 -0.17
N ILE A 312 -24.76 -13.96 -0.45
CA ILE A 312 -24.26 -14.92 -1.45
C ILE A 312 -24.61 -16.35 -1.04
N GLN A 313 -24.42 -16.72 0.23
CA GLN A 313 -24.79 -18.04 0.73
C GLN A 313 -26.29 -18.33 0.59
N ARG A 314 -27.15 -17.34 0.86
CA ARG A 314 -28.60 -17.46 0.63
C ARG A 314 -28.93 -17.67 -0.85
N LEU A 315 -28.38 -16.85 -1.75
CA LEU A 315 -28.61 -16.99 -3.19
C LEU A 315 -28.10 -18.33 -3.74
N GLN A 316 -26.94 -18.80 -3.27
CA GLN A 316 -26.42 -20.13 -3.65
C GLN A 316 -27.36 -21.25 -3.18
N SER A 317 -27.95 -21.10 -1.99
CA SER A 317 -28.93 -22.06 -1.47
C SER A 317 -30.20 -22.05 -2.31
N GLU A 318 -30.75 -20.88 -2.63
CA GLU A 318 -31.93 -20.73 -3.51
C GLU A 318 -31.68 -21.30 -4.92
N HIS A 319 -30.50 -21.04 -5.48
CA HIS A 319 -30.10 -21.60 -6.77
C HIS A 319 -30.07 -23.13 -6.74
N ARG A 320 -29.50 -23.73 -5.69
CA ARG A 320 -29.48 -25.19 -5.51
C ARG A 320 -30.90 -25.76 -5.41
N HIS A 321 -31.77 -25.16 -4.60
CA HIS A 321 -33.18 -25.58 -4.48
C HIS A 321 -33.93 -25.46 -5.82
N THR A 322 -33.63 -24.44 -6.62
CA THR A 322 -34.22 -24.25 -7.95
C THR A 322 -33.78 -25.35 -8.92
N LEU A 323 -32.48 -25.68 -8.93
CA LEU A 323 -31.97 -26.79 -9.74
C LEU A 323 -32.57 -28.13 -9.29
N GLU A 324 -32.66 -28.38 -7.98
CA GLU A 324 -33.35 -29.57 -7.44
C GLU A 324 -34.82 -29.63 -7.88
N SER A 325 -35.54 -28.51 -7.84
CA SER A 325 -36.93 -28.42 -8.28
C SER A 325 -37.07 -28.77 -9.77
N PHE A 326 -36.20 -28.25 -10.63
CA PHE A 326 -36.19 -28.62 -12.05
C PHE A 326 -35.82 -30.09 -12.27
N SER A 327 -34.86 -30.60 -11.52
CA SER A 327 -34.45 -32.00 -11.51
C SER A 327 -35.63 -32.94 -11.28
N ILE A 328 -36.42 -32.64 -10.24
CA ILE A 328 -37.60 -33.42 -9.85
C ILE A 328 -38.66 -33.37 -10.96
N LEU A 329 -38.95 -32.16 -11.49
CA LEU A 329 -39.96 -31.98 -12.54
C LEU A 329 -39.60 -32.69 -13.86
N LEU A 330 -38.32 -32.75 -14.21
CA LEU A 330 -37.83 -33.37 -15.44
C LEU A 330 -37.57 -34.88 -15.30
N SER A 331 -37.51 -35.36 -14.06
CA SER A 331 -37.39 -36.80 -13.77
C SER A 331 -38.71 -37.51 -14.03
N THR A 332 -38.61 -38.69 -14.62
CA THR A 332 -39.75 -39.60 -14.83
C THR A 332 -39.47 -40.92 -14.13
N PRO A 333 -40.48 -41.78 -13.87
CA PRO A 333 -40.25 -43.08 -13.24
C PRO A 333 -39.21 -43.96 -13.97
N SER A 334 -39.03 -43.72 -15.27
CA SER A 334 -38.07 -44.40 -16.13
C SER A 334 -36.70 -43.72 -16.26
N ARG A 335 -36.55 -42.45 -15.82
CA ARG A 335 -35.30 -41.69 -15.96
C ARG A 335 -35.18 -40.63 -14.88
N PHE A 336 -34.17 -40.81 -14.04
CA PHE A 336 -33.77 -39.81 -13.05
C PHE A 336 -32.89 -38.73 -13.71
N VAL A 337 -33.05 -37.49 -13.27
CA VAL A 337 -32.23 -36.33 -13.66
C VAL A 337 -31.56 -35.82 -12.39
N ASP A 338 -30.25 -35.59 -12.45
CA ASP A 338 -29.48 -34.99 -11.35
C ASP A 338 -29.70 -33.47 -11.28
N SER A 339 -29.61 -32.89 -10.08
CA SER A 339 -29.81 -31.45 -9.82
C SER A 339 -28.61 -30.59 -10.25
N LEU A 340 -28.01 -30.96 -11.38
CA LEU A 340 -26.93 -30.27 -12.06
C LEU A 340 -27.48 -29.57 -13.30
N GLU A 341 -27.05 -28.34 -13.52
CA GLU A 341 -27.53 -27.53 -14.65
C GLU A 341 -27.31 -28.22 -16.01
N SER A 342 -26.18 -28.91 -16.18
CA SER A 342 -25.89 -29.68 -17.39
C SER A 342 -26.88 -30.83 -17.59
N ALA A 343 -27.14 -31.63 -16.56
CA ALA A 343 -28.08 -32.76 -16.63
C ALA A 343 -29.52 -32.30 -16.93
N ILE A 344 -29.95 -31.20 -16.33
CA ILE A 344 -31.24 -30.55 -16.60
C ILE A 344 -31.33 -30.10 -18.05
N LYS A 345 -30.29 -29.42 -18.56
CA LYS A 345 -30.23 -28.96 -19.96
C LYS A 345 -30.24 -30.12 -20.94
N ASP A 346 -29.51 -31.20 -20.65
CA ASP A 346 -29.46 -32.40 -21.47
C ASP A 346 -30.84 -33.05 -21.57
N ARG A 347 -31.54 -33.19 -20.44
CA ARG A 347 -32.90 -33.74 -20.43
C ARG A 347 -33.88 -32.88 -21.22
N ILE A 348 -33.81 -31.55 -21.11
CA ILE A 348 -34.64 -30.64 -21.89
C ILE A 348 -34.36 -30.82 -23.40
N ARG A 349 -33.09 -30.93 -23.80
CA ARG A 349 -32.72 -31.17 -25.21
C ARG A 349 -33.28 -32.50 -25.74
N ASP A 350 -33.24 -33.55 -24.93
CA ASP A 350 -33.82 -34.84 -25.30
C ASP A 350 -35.34 -34.74 -25.50
N ILE A 351 -36.06 -34.10 -24.55
CA ILE A 351 -37.51 -33.88 -24.67
C ILE A 351 -37.87 -33.08 -25.92
N LEU A 352 -37.08 -32.05 -26.25
CA LEU A 352 -37.29 -31.24 -27.45
C LEU A 352 -37.08 -32.08 -28.73
N THR A 353 -36.10 -32.96 -28.72
CA THR A 353 -35.82 -33.87 -29.85
C THR A 353 -36.96 -34.87 -30.02
N ASP A 354 -37.39 -35.53 -28.93
CA ASP A 354 -38.54 -36.45 -28.94
C ASP A 354 -39.81 -35.78 -29.46
N ASN A 355 -40.05 -34.51 -29.08
CA ASN A 355 -41.21 -33.76 -29.55
C ASN A 355 -41.12 -33.45 -31.04
N LYS A 356 -39.94 -33.07 -31.53
CA LYS A 356 -39.72 -32.85 -32.96
C LYS A 356 -39.94 -34.13 -33.77
N ASP A 357 -39.46 -35.27 -33.27
CA ASP A 357 -39.68 -36.56 -33.92
C ASP A 357 -41.17 -36.91 -33.95
N LYS A 358 -41.90 -36.70 -32.84
CA LYS A 358 -43.36 -36.87 -32.80
C LYS A 358 -44.10 -35.92 -33.75
N GLU A 359 -43.67 -34.66 -33.87
CA GLU A 359 -44.24 -33.71 -34.83
C GLU A 359 -44.06 -34.21 -36.26
N THR A 360 -42.87 -34.70 -36.62
CA THR A 360 -42.65 -35.29 -37.96
C THR A 360 -43.50 -36.54 -38.18
N GLN A 361 -43.69 -37.38 -37.16
CA GLN A 361 -44.56 -38.54 -37.23
C GLN A 361 -46.04 -38.15 -37.42
N ILE A 362 -46.51 -37.13 -36.71
CA ILE A 362 -47.86 -36.58 -36.86
C ILE A 362 -48.05 -36.06 -38.28
N GLU A 363 -47.08 -35.33 -38.83
CA GLU A 363 -47.18 -34.80 -40.19
C GLU A 363 -47.23 -35.93 -41.22
N ALA A 364 -46.39 -36.96 -41.07
CA ALA A 364 -46.45 -38.16 -41.90
C ALA A 364 -47.81 -38.89 -41.80
N LEU A 365 -48.44 -38.93 -40.62
CA LEU A 365 -49.77 -39.49 -40.45
C LEU A 365 -50.86 -38.64 -41.09
N LYS A 366 -50.76 -37.30 -41.04
CA LYS A 366 -51.67 -36.40 -41.75
C LYS A 366 -51.57 -36.58 -43.26
N ASP A 367 -50.36 -36.71 -43.80
CA ASP A 367 -50.15 -36.96 -45.22
C ASP A 367 -50.78 -38.29 -45.66
N LYS A 368 -50.59 -39.34 -44.86
CA LYS A 368 -51.28 -40.63 -45.08
C LYS A 368 -52.79 -40.49 -45.04
N LEU A 369 -53.33 -39.80 -44.04
CA LEU A 369 -54.78 -39.56 -43.92
C LEU A 369 -55.31 -38.79 -45.13
N ASN A 370 -54.60 -37.76 -45.59
CA ASN A 370 -54.95 -37.00 -46.79
C ASN A 370 -54.93 -37.89 -48.03
N HIS A 371 -53.93 -38.76 -48.17
CA HIS A 371 -53.85 -39.72 -49.27
C HIS A 371 -55.04 -40.68 -49.28
N GLU A 372 -55.35 -41.32 -48.15
CA GLU A 372 -56.49 -42.22 -48.01
C GLU A 372 -57.83 -41.49 -48.26
N SER A 373 -57.98 -40.26 -47.76
CA SER A 373 -59.15 -39.42 -48.01
C SER A 373 -59.34 -39.09 -49.50
N GLN A 374 -58.25 -38.78 -50.21
CA GLN A 374 -58.27 -38.60 -51.66
C GLN A 374 -58.63 -39.90 -52.40
N GLN A 375 -58.08 -41.04 -51.96
CA GLN A 375 -58.44 -42.34 -52.53
C GLN A 375 -59.92 -42.66 -52.34
N LEU A 376 -60.46 -42.46 -51.13
CA LEU A 376 -61.88 -42.65 -50.82
C LEU A 376 -62.75 -41.73 -51.68
N THR A 377 -62.38 -40.46 -51.82
CA THR A 377 -63.12 -39.51 -52.67
C THR A 377 -63.16 -39.97 -54.12
N ARG A 378 -62.04 -40.48 -54.66
CA ARG A 378 -62.00 -41.06 -56.01
C ARG A 378 -62.89 -42.31 -56.11
N GLN A 379 -62.86 -43.20 -55.13
CA GLN A 379 -63.73 -44.38 -55.09
C GLN A 379 -65.20 -44.00 -55.03
N SER A 380 -65.59 -43.05 -54.19
CA SER A 380 -66.96 -42.54 -54.11
C SER A 380 -67.41 -41.96 -55.45
N SER A 381 -66.56 -41.18 -56.14
CA SER A 381 -66.89 -40.66 -57.47
C SER A 381 -67.10 -41.76 -58.51
N LEU A 382 -66.27 -42.82 -58.49
CA LEU A 382 -66.46 -43.98 -59.36
C LEU A 382 -67.75 -44.75 -59.03
N TYR A 383 -68.08 -44.87 -57.75
CA TYR A 383 -69.32 -45.51 -57.30
C TYR A 383 -70.55 -44.71 -57.72
N ASP A 384 -70.53 -43.38 -57.59
CA ASP A 384 -71.61 -42.50 -58.05
C ASP A 384 -71.77 -42.56 -59.58
N GLN A 385 -70.67 -42.61 -60.34
CA GLN A 385 -70.69 -42.84 -61.78
C GLN A 385 -71.33 -44.20 -62.13
N ALA A 386 -70.94 -45.27 -61.43
CA ALA A 386 -71.54 -46.59 -61.62
C ALA A 386 -73.04 -46.59 -61.31
N ASN A 387 -73.46 -45.95 -60.22
CA ASN A 387 -74.87 -45.83 -59.86
C ASN A 387 -75.68 -45.01 -60.87
N SER A 388 -75.14 -43.91 -61.38
CA SER A 388 -75.82 -43.13 -62.42
C SER A 388 -76.00 -43.96 -63.70
N ARG A 389 -75.02 -44.79 -64.05
CA ARG A 389 -75.10 -45.73 -65.17
C ARG A 389 -76.14 -46.82 -64.93
N ILE A 390 -76.22 -47.38 -63.72
CA ILE A 390 -77.25 -48.35 -63.35
C ILE A 390 -78.65 -47.72 -63.51
N ARG A 391 -78.87 -46.54 -62.96
CA ARG A 391 -80.17 -45.83 -63.09
C ARG A 391 -80.55 -45.57 -64.55
N ALA A 392 -79.59 -45.14 -65.38
CA ALA A 392 -79.84 -44.95 -66.82
C ALA A 392 -80.26 -46.26 -67.52
N LEU A 393 -79.61 -47.39 -67.17
CA LEU A 393 -79.99 -48.71 -67.69
C LEU A 393 -81.34 -49.18 -67.16
N GLU A 394 -81.69 -48.86 -65.91
CA GLU A 394 -83.01 -49.13 -65.34
C GLU A 394 -84.11 -48.32 -66.05
N ASP A 395 -83.88 -47.05 -66.33
CA ASP A 395 -84.80 -46.20 -67.09
C ASP A 395 -84.99 -46.73 -68.53
N GLU A 396 -83.90 -47.15 -69.18
CA GLU A 396 -83.95 -47.77 -70.52
C GLU A 396 -84.73 -49.08 -70.47
N LYS A 397 -84.49 -49.93 -69.47
CA LYS A 397 -85.26 -51.16 -69.23
C LYS A 397 -86.74 -50.85 -69.05
N ASN A 398 -87.10 -49.92 -68.17
CA ASN A 398 -88.49 -49.53 -67.92
C ASN A 398 -89.16 -49.00 -69.20
N HIS A 399 -88.43 -48.23 -70.01
CA HIS A 399 -88.91 -47.74 -71.30
C HIS A 399 -89.17 -48.90 -72.28
N LEU A 400 -88.26 -49.86 -72.36
CA LEU A 400 -88.42 -51.06 -73.20
C LEU A 400 -89.59 -51.93 -72.70
N GLU A 401 -89.75 -52.12 -71.39
CA GLU A 401 -90.89 -52.83 -70.81
C GLU A 401 -92.21 -52.13 -71.11
N ALA A 402 -92.28 -50.80 -71.02
CA ALA A 402 -93.48 -50.03 -71.37
C ALA A 402 -93.81 -50.16 -72.87
N ARG A 403 -92.81 -50.14 -73.75
CA ARG A 403 -92.98 -50.37 -75.19
C ARG A 403 -93.48 -51.78 -75.48
N LEU A 404 -92.93 -52.78 -74.78
CA LEU A 404 -93.37 -54.17 -74.88
C LEU A 404 -94.83 -54.30 -74.45
N HIS A 405 -95.20 -53.79 -73.28
CA HIS A 405 -96.59 -53.79 -72.81
C HIS A 405 -97.56 -53.08 -73.77
N LYS A 406 -97.14 -51.97 -74.39
CA LYS A 406 -97.95 -51.29 -75.40
C LYS A 406 -98.16 -52.16 -76.63
N ALA A 407 -97.10 -52.82 -77.11
CA ALA A 407 -97.21 -53.75 -78.24
C ALA A 407 -98.10 -54.95 -77.91
N ASP A 408 -97.99 -55.53 -76.72
CA ASP A 408 -98.86 -56.61 -76.23
C ASP A 408 -100.34 -56.17 -76.18
N ALA A 409 -100.60 -54.94 -75.74
CA ALA A 409 -101.95 -54.35 -75.72
C ALA A 409 -102.48 -54.11 -77.14
N GLU A 410 -101.65 -53.61 -78.06
CA GLU A 410 -102.00 -53.44 -79.48
C GLU A 410 -102.33 -54.79 -80.15
N ILE A 411 -101.52 -55.83 -79.88
CA ILE A 411 -101.79 -57.20 -80.35
C ILE A 411 -103.12 -57.71 -79.80
N SER A 412 -103.34 -57.59 -78.50
CA SER A 412 -104.60 -58.00 -77.85
C SER A 412 -105.82 -57.28 -78.45
N ALA A 413 -105.69 -55.97 -78.73
CA ALA A 413 -106.73 -55.19 -79.38
C ALA A 413 -106.99 -55.64 -80.83
N MET A 414 -105.93 -55.95 -81.59
CA MET A 414 -106.05 -56.52 -82.94
C MET A 414 -106.73 -57.90 -82.91
N GLU A 415 -106.41 -58.74 -81.93
CA GLU A 415 -107.07 -60.05 -81.76
C GLU A 415 -108.55 -59.89 -81.43
N LEU A 416 -108.91 -59.00 -80.50
CA LEU A 416 -110.30 -58.69 -80.17
C LEU A 416 -111.06 -58.11 -81.37
N SER A 417 -110.44 -57.24 -82.16
CA SER A 417 -111.02 -56.69 -83.39
C SER A 417 -111.23 -57.78 -84.44
N ARG A 418 -110.24 -58.66 -84.64
CA ARG A 418 -110.34 -59.81 -85.54
C ARG A 418 -111.47 -60.75 -85.13
N ASP A 419 -111.61 -61.02 -83.84
CA ASP A 419 -112.71 -61.86 -83.32
C ASP A 419 -114.06 -61.14 -83.42
N GLY A 420 -114.10 -59.82 -83.22
CA GLY A 420 -115.25 -58.97 -83.52
C GLY A 420 -115.71 -59.11 -84.97
N LEU A 421 -114.80 -58.93 -85.92
CA LEU A 421 -115.07 -59.09 -87.35
C LEU A 421 -115.54 -60.51 -87.71
N LYS A 422 -114.99 -61.56 -87.06
CA LYS A 422 -115.49 -62.93 -87.23
C LYS A 422 -116.94 -63.08 -86.74
N ARG A 423 -117.28 -62.51 -85.57
CA ARG A 423 -118.66 -62.50 -85.06
C ARG A 423 -119.58 -61.72 -85.99
N ASP A 424 -119.19 -60.55 -86.44
CA ASP A 424 -119.98 -59.72 -87.36
C ASP A 424 -120.21 -60.44 -88.69
N LYS A 425 -119.18 -61.07 -89.27
CA LYS A 425 -119.32 -61.94 -90.43
C LYS A 425 -120.37 -63.02 -90.20
N THR A 426 -120.30 -63.71 -89.06
CA THR A 426 -121.27 -64.76 -88.71
C THR A 426 -122.69 -64.19 -88.57
N THR A 427 -122.83 -63.03 -87.94
CA THR A 427 -124.10 -62.34 -87.72
C THR A 427 -124.72 -61.83 -89.02
N PHE A 428 -123.89 -61.28 -89.91
CA PHE A 428 -124.28 -60.82 -91.24
C PHE A 428 -124.76 -61.98 -92.12
N MET A 429 -124.04 -63.11 -92.10
CA MET A 429 -124.47 -64.34 -92.79
C MET A 429 -125.84 -64.81 -92.27
N ASN A 430 -126.04 -64.84 -90.95
CA ASN A 430 -127.34 -65.18 -90.35
C ASN A 430 -128.45 -64.17 -90.70
N PHE A 431 -128.12 -62.88 -90.81
CA PHE A 431 -129.06 -61.84 -91.23
C PHE A 431 -129.49 -62.02 -92.68
N LEU A 432 -128.56 -62.27 -93.60
CA LEU A 432 -128.89 -62.53 -95.01
C LEU A 432 -129.82 -63.74 -95.15
N ASP A 433 -129.60 -64.80 -94.39
CA ASP A 433 -130.52 -65.95 -94.32
C ASP A 433 -131.91 -65.59 -93.78
N ARG A 434 -132.03 -64.64 -92.84
CA ARG A 434 -133.33 -64.14 -92.38
C ARG A 434 -133.98 -63.20 -93.41
N LEU A 435 -133.20 -62.34 -94.06
CA LEU A 435 -133.69 -61.39 -95.07
C LEU A 435 -134.20 -62.14 -96.30
N ALA A 436 -133.52 -63.20 -96.73
CA ALA A 436 -133.99 -64.07 -97.80
C ALA A 436 -135.31 -64.75 -97.48
N ARG A 437 -135.49 -65.25 -96.25
CA ARG A 437 -136.78 -65.73 -95.75
C ARG A 437 -137.86 -64.64 -95.73
N ALA A 438 -137.54 -63.43 -95.26
CA ALA A 438 -138.50 -62.34 -95.16
C ALA A 438 -138.96 -61.78 -96.52
N LEU A 439 -138.11 -61.88 -97.55
CA LEU A 439 -138.43 -61.46 -98.91
C LEU A 439 -139.05 -62.58 -99.77
N ASN A 440 -139.39 -63.74 -99.17
CA ASN A 440 -139.83 -64.96 -99.85
C ASN A 440 -138.89 -65.39 -101.00
N MET A 441 -137.58 -65.35 -100.74
CA MET A 441 -136.49 -65.73 -101.65
C MET A 441 -135.63 -66.86 -101.06
N ASP A 442 -136.19 -67.62 -100.13
CA ASP A 442 -135.53 -68.60 -99.25
C ASP A 442 -135.17 -69.93 -99.93
N GLU A 443 -135.98 -70.42 -100.89
CA GLU A 443 -135.66 -71.64 -101.64
C GLU A 443 -134.59 -71.40 -102.72
N ILE A 444 -134.54 -70.21 -103.29
CA ILE A 444 -133.61 -69.84 -104.38
C ILE A 444 -132.23 -69.45 -103.83
N SER A 445 -132.17 -68.98 -102.57
CA SER A 445 -130.95 -68.53 -101.92
C SER A 445 -129.93 -69.64 -101.62
N HIS A 446 -130.36 -70.89 -101.43
CA HIS A 446 -129.46 -72.00 -101.09
C HIS A 446 -128.64 -72.51 -102.29
N ASP A 447 -129.13 -72.31 -103.52
CA ASP A 447 -128.53 -72.85 -104.74
C ASP A 447 -127.58 -71.87 -105.46
N ILE A 448 -127.53 -70.59 -105.06
CA ILE A 448 -126.85 -69.50 -105.81
C ILE A 448 -125.49 -69.07 -105.20
N GLY A 449 -125.11 -69.57 -104.01
CA GLY A 449 -123.81 -69.27 -103.40
C GLY A 449 -123.72 -67.87 -102.78
N VAL A 450 -122.88 -67.73 -101.74
CA VAL A 450 -122.81 -66.55 -100.85
C VAL A 450 -122.53 -65.24 -101.60
N ASP A 451 -121.76 -65.30 -102.69
CA ASP A 451 -121.31 -64.11 -103.42
C ASP A 451 -122.44 -63.44 -104.23
N LEU A 452 -123.51 -64.17 -104.56
CA LEU A 452 -124.66 -63.68 -105.34
C LEU A 452 -125.93 -63.51 -104.45
N HIS A 453 -125.82 -63.82 -103.16
CA HIS A 453 -126.91 -63.76 -102.17
C HIS A 453 -127.35 -62.32 -101.86
N THR A 454 -126.38 -61.41 -101.71
CA THR A 454 -126.66 -59.99 -101.44
C THR A 454 -127.25 -59.27 -102.64
N GLU A 455 -126.74 -59.48 -103.86
CA GLU A 455 -127.25 -58.86 -105.10
C GLU A 455 -128.71 -59.25 -105.38
N SER A 456 -129.06 -60.52 -105.12
CA SER A 456 -130.42 -61.03 -105.31
C SER A 456 -131.45 -60.40 -104.34
N LEU A 457 -131.06 -60.15 -103.09
CA LEU A 457 -131.90 -59.47 -102.09
C LEU A 457 -131.99 -57.96 -102.35
N LEU A 458 -130.93 -57.35 -102.87
CA LEU A 458 -130.85 -55.91 -103.11
C LEU A 458 -131.78 -55.46 -104.25
N LEU A 459 -131.89 -56.23 -105.34
CA LEU A 459 -132.88 -55.99 -106.41
C LEU A 459 -134.34 -56.00 -105.91
N ARG A 460 -134.63 -56.78 -104.87
CA ARG A 460 -135.96 -56.84 -104.23
C ARG A 460 -136.17 -55.68 -103.26
N ALA A 461 -135.15 -55.27 -102.52
CA ALA A 461 -135.20 -54.11 -101.63
C ALA A 461 -135.28 -52.77 -102.39
N GLU A 462 -134.65 -52.67 -103.58
CA GLU A 462 -134.76 -51.49 -104.47
C GLU A 462 -136.19 -51.27 -105.00
N GLN A 463 -137.00 -52.33 -105.13
CA GLN A 463 -138.43 -52.19 -105.44
C GLN A 463 -139.24 -51.58 -104.28
N LEU A 464 -138.79 -51.76 -103.03
CA LEU A 464 -139.47 -51.30 -101.81
C LEU A 464 -138.94 -49.96 -101.28
N SER A 465 -137.73 -49.54 -101.68
CA SER A 465 -137.02 -48.34 -101.23
C SER A 465 -137.42 -47.02 -101.90
N ARG A 466 -138.37 -47.02 -102.87
CA ARG A 466 -138.76 -45.80 -103.60
C ARG A 466 -139.68 -44.83 -102.83
N LEU A 467 -140.01 -45.12 -101.56
CA LEU A 467 -140.92 -44.30 -100.75
C LEU A 467 -140.25 -43.89 -99.44
N GLU A 468 -139.78 -42.64 -99.39
CA GLU A 468 -139.52 -41.86 -98.16
C GLU A 468 -138.05 -41.80 -97.71
N SER A 469 -137.31 -40.87 -98.34
CA SER A 469 -136.15 -40.21 -97.73
C SER A 469 -136.54 -38.81 -97.21
N ASP A 470 -135.82 -38.41 -96.16
CA ASP A 470 -135.53 -37.04 -95.76
C ASP A 470 -136.53 -36.25 -94.91
N LYS A 471 -136.12 -36.03 -93.64
CA LYS A 471 -135.73 -34.69 -93.18
C LYS A 471 -134.85 -34.71 -91.91
N LEU A 472 -133.54 -34.53 -92.15
CA LEU A 472 -132.66 -33.56 -91.47
C LEU A 472 -133.44 -32.23 -91.19
N VAL A 473 -133.17 -31.32 -90.27
CA VAL A 473 -132.10 -30.96 -89.31
C VAL A 473 -132.62 -29.69 -88.60
N ASP A 474 -132.17 -29.38 -87.39
CA ASP A 474 -131.94 -27.98 -86.97
C ASP A 474 -131.31 -27.86 -85.57
N LYS A 475 -130.03 -27.45 -85.43
CA LYS A 475 -129.45 -26.81 -84.21
C LYS A 475 -128.13 -26.06 -84.50
N THR A 476 -128.18 -24.84 -85.06
CA THR A 476 -126.98 -24.02 -85.36
C THR A 476 -126.93 -22.67 -84.62
N ALA A 477 -127.87 -22.36 -83.71
CA ALA A 477 -127.93 -21.04 -83.06
C ALA A 477 -127.22 -20.93 -81.69
N LEU A 478 -126.90 -22.03 -80.99
CA LEU A 478 -126.40 -22.00 -79.60
C LEU A 478 -124.87 -21.78 -79.47
N VAL A 479 -124.12 -22.06 -80.53
CA VAL A 479 -122.64 -22.11 -80.49
C VAL A 479 -122.01 -20.71 -80.36
N TYR A 480 -122.67 -19.66 -80.85
CA TYR A 480 -122.06 -18.33 -80.98
C TYR A 480 -122.06 -17.48 -79.68
N GLN A 481 -122.97 -17.73 -78.73
CA GLN A 481 -123.04 -16.95 -77.48
C GLN A 481 -121.99 -17.37 -76.43
N LEU A 482 -121.57 -18.64 -76.42
CA LEU A 482 -120.64 -19.15 -75.41
C LEU A 482 -119.18 -18.72 -75.65
N GLN A 483 -118.79 -18.47 -76.89
CA GLN A 483 -117.41 -18.10 -77.25
C GLN A 483 -117.01 -16.69 -76.77
N ARG A 484 -117.97 -15.75 -76.68
CA ARG A 484 -117.67 -14.35 -76.29
C ARG A 484 -117.38 -14.18 -74.79
N ARG A 485 -117.94 -15.03 -73.93
CA ARG A 485 -117.80 -14.94 -72.46
C ARG A 485 -116.47 -15.51 -71.94
N VAL A 486 -115.90 -16.49 -72.64
CA VAL A 486 -114.60 -17.11 -72.30
C VAL A 486 -113.42 -16.14 -72.50
N ARG A 487 -113.50 -15.23 -73.48
CA ARG A 487 -112.41 -14.30 -73.81
C ARG A 487 -112.18 -13.24 -72.72
N ASN A 488 -113.25 -12.63 -72.20
CA ASN A 488 -113.14 -11.57 -71.19
C ASN A 488 -112.60 -12.05 -69.83
N LEU A 489 -112.89 -13.30 -69.44
CA LEU A 489 -112.41 -13.85 -68.17
C LEU A 489 -110.90 -14.15 -68.20
N ARG A 490 -110.31 -14.46 -69.36
CA ARG A 490 -108.86 -14.69 -69.49
C ARG A 490 -108.02 -13.43 -69.29
N GLU A 491 -108.46 -12.29 -69.83
CA GLU A 491 -107.73 -11.02 -69.71
C GLU A 491 -107.71 -10.50 -68.26
N GLN A 492 -108.74 -10.81 -67.47
CA GLN A 492 -108.82 -10.38 -66.08
C GLN A 492 -107.87 -11.17 -65.15
N VAL A 493 -107.60 -12.45 -65.47
CA VAL A 493 -106.65 -13.31 -64.74
C VAL A 493 -105.21 -12.85 -64.99
N GLN A 494 -104.83 -12.60 -66.25
CA GLN A 494 -103.47 -12.17 -66.60
C GLN A 494 -103.03 -10.87 -65.91
N ARG A 495 -103.94 -9.93 -65.68
CA ARG A 495 -103.64 -8.67 -64.95
C ARG A 495 -103.34 -8.91 -63.47
N LYS A 496 -103.99 -9.88 -62.83
CA LYS A 496 -103.73 -10.22 -61.42
C LYS A 496 -102.42 -10.98 -61.25
N ASP A 497 -102.06 -11.84 -62.20
CA ASP A 497 -100.77 -12.56 -62.18
C ASP A 497 -99.58 -11.58 -62.25
N LEU A 498 -99.64 -10.58 -63.14
CA LEU A 498 -98.60 -9.56 -63.25
C LEU A 498 -98.42 -8.75 -61.95
N HIS A 499 -99.52 -8.44 -61.24
CA HIS A 499 -99.46 -7.71 -59.98
C HIS A 499 -98.83 -8.55 -58.86
N LEU A 500 -99.14 -9.84 -58.80
CA LEU A 500 -98.54 -10.79 -57.87
C LEU A 500 -97.03 -10.92 -58.08
N ASP A 501 -96.57 -10.97 -59.32
CA ASP A 501 -95.14 -11.08 -59.64
C ASP A 501 -94.35 -9.83 -59.24
N LEU A 502 -94.93 -8.64 -59.41
CA LEU A 502 -94.31 -7.39 -58.96
C LEU A 502 -94.17 -7.32 -57.43
N LEU A 503 -95.19 -7.77 -56.69
CA LEU A 503 -95.13 -7.82 -55.22
C LEU A 503 -94.09 -8.82 -54.72
N ARG A 504 -93.99 -10.01 -55.35
CA ARG A 504 -92.96 -11.01 -55.03
C ARG A 504 -91.55 -10.47 -55.25
N ARG A 505 -91.28 -9.78 -56.37
CA ARG A 505 -89.98 -9.13 -56.59
C ARG A 505 -89.68 -8.05 -55.56
N LYS A 506 -90.66 -7.24 -55.19
CA LYS A 506 -90.48 -6.20 -54.16
C LYS A 506 -90.18 -6.80 -52.79
N LEU A 507 -90.81 -7.93 -52.45
CA LEU A 507 -90.54 -8.69 -51.23
C LEU A 507 -89.12 -9.27 -51.24
N ALA A 508 -88.72 -9.92 -52.34
CA ALA A 508 -87.38 -10.48 -52.48
C ALA A 508 -86.29 -9.40 -52.36
N LEU A 509 -86.47 -8.25 -53.01
CA LEU A 509 -85.55 -7.10 -52.88
C LEU A 509 -85.50 -6.54 -51.44
N GLN A 510 -86.62 -6.55 -50.71
CA GLN A 510 -86.63 -6.14 -49.29
C GLN A 510 -85.87 -7.15 -48.41
N GLU A 511 -86.09 -8.45 -48.61
CA GLU A 511 -85.38 -9.51 -47.90
C GLU A 511 -83.86 -9.44 -48.13
N ASP A 512 -83.42 -9.24 -49.38
CA ASP A 512 -82.00 -9.14 -49.72
C ASP A 512 -81.35 -7.86 -49.17
N ASN A 513 -82.09 -6.74 -49.15
CA ASN A 513 -81.63 -5.52 -48.50
C ASN A 513 -81.44 -5.70 -46.98
N ILE A 514 -82.33 -6.44 -46.31
CA ILE A 514 -82.20 -6.75 -44.88
C ILE A 514 -80.99 -7.64 -44.62
N LYS A 515 -80.82 -8.71 -45.40
CA LYS A 515 -79.64 -9.60 -45.30
C LYS A 515 -78.34 -8.83 -45.49
N THR A 516 -78.28 -7.96 -46.50
CA THR A 516 -77.09 -7.13 -46.79
C THR A 516 -76.78 -6.18 -45.62
N LYS A 517 -77.79 -5.54 -45.03
CA LYS A 517 -77.60 -4.69 -43.84
C LYS A 517 -77.08 -5.48 -42.64
N CYS A 518 -77.61 -6.68 -42.38
CA CYS A 518 -77.13 -7.56 -41.31
C CYS A 518 -75.67 -7.98 -41.53
N LEU A 519 -75.28 -8.35 -42.76
CA LEU A 519 -73.89 -8.69 -43.09
C LEU A 519 -72.94 -7.51 -42.85
N LEU A 520 -73.27 -6.32 -43.35
CA LEU A 520 -72.45 -5.11 -43.15
C LEU A 520 -72.34 -4.72 -41.66
N GLN A 521 -73.40 -4.95 -40.88
CA GLN A 521 -73.35 -4.71 -39.43
C GLN A 521 -72.43 -5.70 -38.72
N ASN A 522 -72.49 -6.99 -39.08
CA ASN A 522 -71.57 -8.00 -38.54
C ASN A 522 -70.11 -7.70 -38.92
N GLU A 523 -69.83 -7.34 -40.17
CA GLU A 523 -68.48 -6.95 -40.62
C GLU A 523 -67.95 -5.72 -39.86
N ARG A 524 -68.81 -4.73 -39.62
CA ARG A 524 -68.48 -3.55 -38.81
C ARG A 524 -68.15 -3.93 -37.37
N ASP A 525 -68.94 -4.81 -36.75
CA ASP A 525 -68.73 -5.24 -35.38
C ASP A 525 -67.45 -6.07 -35.24
N GLU A 526 -67.15 -6.93 -36.21
CA GLU A 526 -65.88 -7.66 -36.29
C GLU A 526 -64.67 -6.73 -36.48
N ALA A 527 -64.80 -5.72 -37.34
CA ALA A 527 -63.76 -4.70 -37.53
C ALA A 527 -63.52 -3.91 -36.23
N ASN A 528 -64.58 -3.50 -35.53
CA ASN A 528 -64.49 -2.83 -34.24
C ASN A 528 -63.83 -3.71 -33.17
N MET A 529 -64.13 -5.01 -33.15
CA MET A 529 -63.48 -5.95 -32.23
C MET A 529 -62.00 -6.13 -32.55
N ARG A 530 -61.61 -6.16 -33.83
CA ARG A 530 -60.20 -6.17 -34.26
C ARG A 530 -59.48 -4.89 -33.82
N VAL A 531 -60.06 -3.72 -34.03
CA VAL A 531 -59.49 -2.44 -33.57
C VAL A 531 -59.30 -2.43 -32.06
N LYS A 532 -60.29 -2.86 -31.26
CA LYS A 532 -60.16 -2.96 -29.80
C LYS A 532 -59.03 -3.89 -29.36
N LYS A 533 -58.83 -5.02 -30.04
CA LYS A 533 -57.70 -5.93 -29.77
C LYS A 533 -56.36 -5.27 -30.09
N LEU A 534 -56.26 -4.60 -31.23
CA LEU A 534 -55.04 -3.89 -31.64
C LEU A 534 -54.71 -2.73 -30.69
N VAL A 535 -55.70 -1.95 -30.24
CA VAL A 535 -55.48 -0.89 -29.23
C VAL A 535 -54.91 -1.48 -27.94
N LYS A 536 -55.51 -2.56 -27.40
CA LYS A 536 -54.96 -3.24 -26.21
C LYS A 536 -53.55 -3.78 -26.43
N GLN A 537 -53.22 -4.20 -27.64
CA GLN A 537 -51.88 -4.65 -27.99
C GLN A 537 -50.88 -3.48 -28.04
N VAL A 538 -51.29 -2.33 -28.59
CA VAL A 538 -50.51 -1.09 -28.58
C VAL A 538 -50.25 -0.63 -27.15
N ASP A 539 -51.26 -0.64 -26.27
CA ASP A 539 -51.11 -0.24 -24.86
C ASP A 539 -50.10 -1.15 -24.13
N ARG A 540 -50.17 -2.46 -24.37
CA ARG A 540 -49.19 -3.43 -23.82
C ARG A 540 -47.78 -3.16 -24.33
N LEU A 541 -47.62 -2.93 -25.63
CA LEU A 541 -46.31 -2.63 -26.23
C LEU A 541 -45.76 -1.29 -25.74
N GLN A 542 -46.60 -0.28 -25.53
CA GLN A 542 -46.19 1.01 -24.95
C GLN A 542 -45.72 0.85 -23.50
N MET A 543 -46.40 0.03 -22.70
CA MET A 543 -46.00 -0.26 -21.33
C MET A 543 -44.64 -1.01 -21.31
N GLN A 544 -44.48 -2.04 -22.14
CA GLN A 544 -43.20 -2.75 -22.29
C GLN A 544 -42.06 -1.83 -22.75
N LEU A 545 -42.34 -0.90 -23.67
CA LEU A 545 -41.35 0.09 -24.10
C LEU A 545 -40.97 1.05 -22.96
N SER A 546 -41.94 1.47 -22.14
CA SER A 546 -41.69 2.30 -20.96
C SER A 546 -40.82 1.57 -19.93
N ASP A 547 -41.14 0.31 -19.65
CA ASP A 547 -40.38 -0.53 -18.71
C ASP A 547 -38.95 -0.75 -19.20
N ALA A 548 -38.77 -1.06 -20.49
CA ALA A 548 -37.46 -1.18 -21.11
C ALA A 548 -36.65 0.12 -21.04
N LYS A 549 -37.29 1.28 -21.28
CA LYS A 549 -36.65 2.60 -21.12
C LYS A 549 -36.28 2.89 -19.66
N SER A 550 -37.06 2.42 -18.68
CA SER A 550 -36.70 2.52 -17.27
C SER A 550 -35.47 1.66 -16.96
N GLN A 551 -35.48 0.40 -17.38
CA GLN A 551 -34.36 -0.52 -17.18
C GLN A 551 -33.06 0.00 -17.82
N ILE A 552 -33.13 0.61 -19.01
CA ILE A 552 -31.96 1.24 -19.65
C ILE A 552 -31.42 2.39 -18.79
N ARG A 553 -32.29 3.22 -18.20
CA ARG A 553 -31.86 4.31 -17.30
C ARG A 553 -31.20 3.76 -16.03
N ASP A 554 -31.79 2.73 -15.43
CA ASP A 554 -31.24 2.08 -14.24
C ASP A 554 -29.88 1.43 -14.52
N LEU A 555 -29.74 0.73 -15.65
CA LEU A 555 -28.48 0.16 -16.10
C LEU A 555 -27.41 1.23 -16.37
N ASN A 556 -27.78 2.37 -16.98
CA ASN A 556 -26.86 3.48 -17.19
C ASN A 556 -26.40 4.11 -15.86
N SER A 557 -27.30 4.22 -14.87
CA SER A 557 -26.94 4.67 -13.51
C SER A 557 -25.96 3.70 -12.86
N GLN A 558 -26.24 2.40 -12.92
CA GLN A 558 -25.34 1.36 -12.38
C GLN A 558 -23.98 1.34 -13.09
N LEU A 559 -23.95 1.62 -14.40
CA LEU A 559 -22.70 1.72 -15.17
C LEU A 559 -21.87 2.93 -14.72
N ALA A 560 -22.51 4.06 -14.44
CA ALA A 560 -21.84 5.24 -13.90
C ALA A 560 -21.27 4.97 -12.50
N GLU A 561 -22.06 4.36 -11.61
CA GLU A 561 -21.60 3.95 -10.27
C GLU A 561 -20.42 2.95 -10.36
N ALA A 562 -20.47 1.99 -11.29
CA ALA A 562 -19.38 1.06 -11.52
C ALA A 562 -18.09 1.76 -12.02
N ALA A 563 -18.22 2.82 -12.82
CA ALA A 563 -17.08 3.63 -13.25
C ALA A 563 -16.46 4.38 -12.05
N ASP A 564 -17.27 4.94 -11.15
CA ASP A 564 -16.80 5.60 -9.94
C ASP A 564 -16.10 4.64 -8.98
N TYR A 565 -16.65 3.42 -8.81
CA TYR A 565 -15.98 2.37 -8.04
C TYR A 565 -14.63 1.98 -8.65
N LYS A 566 -14.53 1.92 -9.98
CA LYS A 566 -13.26 1.65 -10.67
C LYS A 566 -12.24 2.76 -10.46
N ILE A 567 -12.64 4.03 -10.54
CA ILE A 567 -11.77 5.18 -10.26
C ILE A 567 -11.25 5.11 -8.82
N THR A 568 -12.15 4.92 -7.85
CA THR A 568 -11.80 4.81 -6.42
C THR A 568 -10.86 3.63 -6.16
N ALA A 569 -11.08 2.49 -6.81
CA ALA A 569 -10.21 1.33 -6.69
C ALA A 569 -8.80 1.59 -7.25
N LEU A 570 -8.70 2.30 -8.38
CA LEU A 570 -7.41 2.69 -8.97
C LEU A 570 -6.66 3.68 -8.07
N GLU A 571 -7.35 4.64 -7.45
CA GLU A 571 -6.75 5.58 -6.50
C GLU A 571 -6.25 4.87 -5.23
N ARG A 572 -7.04 3.93 -4.70
CA ARG A 572 -6.60 3.06 -3.60
C ARG A 572 -5.38 2.21 -3.99
N GLY A 573 -5.35 1.69 -5.22
CA GLY A 573 -4.21 0.96 -5.77
C GLY A 573 -2.93 1.80 -5.77
N ARG A 574 -2.99 3.02 -6.34
CA ARG A 574 -1.86 3.98 -6.31
C ARG A 574 -1.41 4.29 -4.89
N LYS A 575 -2.35 4.45 -3.96
CA LYS A 575 -2.01 4.73 -2.56
C LYS A 575 -1.29 3.55 -1.89
N ILE A 576 -1.68 2.32 -2.22
CA ILE A 576 -1.00 1.11 -1.74
C ILE A 576 0.43 1.04 -2.29
N GLU A 577 0.62 1.32 -3.59
CA GLU A 577 1.96 1.37 -4.20
C GLU A 577 2.87 2.40 -3.53
N ASP A 578 2.36 3.60 -3.27
CA ASP A 578 3.08 4.64 -2.52
C ASP A 578 3.46 4.19 -1.10
N LEU A 579 2.53 3.54 -0.40
CA LEU A 579 2.77 3.02 0.95
C LEU A 579 3.79 1.88 0.95
N GLN A 580 3.73 0.99 -0.05
CA GLN A 580 4.72 -0.07 -0.24
C GLN A 580 6.11 0.50 -0.51
N LYS A 581 6.23 1.54 -1.35
CA LYS A 581 7.51 2.22 -1.60
C LYS A 581 8.09 2.81 -0.31
N ARG A 582 7.27 3.52 0.48
CA ARG A 582 7.69 4.07 1.78
C ARG A 582 8.06 3.00 2.79
N LEU A 583 7.36 1.86 2.79
CA LEU A 583 7.70 0.73 3.63
C LEU A 583 9.10 0.22 3.27
N ILE A 584 9.37 -0.06 2.00
CA ILE A 584 10.69 -0.50 1.52
C ILE A 584 11.78 0.50 1.92
N GLU A 585 11.57 1.80 1.70
CA GLU A 585 12.51 2.84 2.12
C GLU A 585 12.79 2.78 3.64
N SER A 586 11.74 2.64 4.46
CA SER A 586 11.88 2.48 5.92
C SER A 586 12.65 1.21 6.30
N GLU A 587 12.40 0.08 5.62
CA GLU A 587 13.13 -1.17 5.88
C GLU A 587 14.61 -1.07 5.50
N THR A 588 14.93 -0.38 4.39
CA THR A 588 16.33 -0.11 4.02
C THR A 588 17.02 0.80 5.04
N LEU A 589 16.30 1.76 5.62
CA LEU A 589 16.82 2.61 6.66
C LEU A 589 17.06 1.82 7.96
N ARG A 590 16.08 0.99 8.35
CA ARG A 590 16.16 0.08 9.51
C ARG A 590 17.39 -0.83 9.41
N THR A 591 17.62 -1.43 8.25
CA THR A 591 18.79 -2.31 8.04
C THR A 591 20.12 -1.55 8.11
N LYS A 592 20.20 -0.32 7.58
CA LYS A 592 21.39 0.54 7.72
C LYS A 592 21.69 0.91 9.18
N TYR A 593 20.66 1.34 9.93
CA TYR A 593 20.85 1.68 11.33
C TYR A 593 21.16 0.46 12.20
N ASN A 594 20.56 -0.69 11.91
CA ASN A 594 20.88 -1.93 12.62
C ASN A 594 22.35 -2.32 12.41
N ARG A 595 22.87 -2.24 11.17
CA ARG A 595 24.31 -2.42 10.89
C ARG A 595 25.19 -1.43 11.66
N LYS A 596 24.80 -0.16 11.74
CA LYS A 596 25.53 0.85 12.52
C LYS A 596 25.55 0.51 14.01
N VAL A 597 24.42 0.04 14.56
CA VAL A 597 24.35 -0.40 15.96
C VAL A 597 25.24 -1.61 16.22
N THR A 598 25.26 -2.60 15.31
CA THR A 598 26.18 -3.75 15.43
C THR A 598 27.63 -3.29 15.43
N LEU A 599 28.02 -2.41 14.49
CA LEU A 599 29.37 -1.87 14.42
C LEU A 599 29.77 -1.14 15.71
N LEU A 600 28.88 -0.30 16.26
CA LEU A 600 29.13 0.41 17.52
C LEU A 600 29.22 -0.56 18.71
N LYS A 601 28.42 -1.63 18.75
CA LYS A 601 28.53 -2.68 19.77
C LYS A 601 29.87 -3.39 19.70
N ASP A 602 30.33 -3.71 18.50
CA ASP A 602 31.62 -4.37 18.30
C ASP A 602 32.78 -3.45 18.69
N GLN A 603 32.71 -2.16 18.33
CA GLN A 603 33.67 -1.16 18.79
C GLN A 603 33.71 -1.09 20.32
N VAL A 604 32.56 -0.95 20.99
CA VAL A 604 32.50 -0.90 22.47
C VAL A 604 33.08 -2.17 23.11
N ARG A 605 32.81 -3.35 22.54
CA ARG A 605 33.44 -4.60 23.00
C ARG A 605 34.96 -4.55 22.85
N GLN A 606 35.44 -4.15 21.68
CA GLN A 606 36.87 -4.09 21.38
C GLN A 606 37.60 -3.10 22.29
N THR A 607 36.99 -1.94 22.59
CA THR A 607 37.53 -0.99 23.58
C THR A 607 37.49 -1.54 25.00
N GLY A 608 36.45 -2.33 25.34
CA GLY A 608 36.36 -3.02 26.62
C GLY A 608 37.49 -4.04 26.79
N ASP A 609 37.74 -4.85 25.77
CA ASP A 609 38.79 -5.87 25.76
C ASP A 609 40.19 -5.24 25.90
N THR A 610 40.47 -4.11 25.23
CA THR A 610 41.74 -3.40 25.39
C THR A 610 41.91 -2.81 26.79
N ILE A 611 40.88 -2.19 27.36
CA ILE A 611 40.93 -1.68 28.74
C ILE A 611 41.18 -2.81 29.73
N GLU A 612 40.53 -3.96 29.55
CA GLU A 612 40.73 -5.13 30.41
C GLU A 612 42.15 -5.70 30.28
N GLN A 613 42.70 -5.73 29.07
CA GLN A 613 44.08 -6.14 28.83
C GLN A 613 45.09 -5.18 29.48
N GLU A 614 44.92 -3.86 29.34
CA GLU A 614 45.76 -2.85 30.01
C GLU A 614 45.68 -2.96 31.54
N ARG A 615 44.47 -3.22 32.07
CA ARG A 615 44.26 -3.45 33.50
C ARG A 615 45.03 -4.67 33.97
N ASN A 616 44.96 -5.77 33.24
CA ASN A 616 45.68 -7.01 33.56
C ASN A 616 47.19 -6.83 33.52
N ILE A 617 47.72 -6.09 32.54
CA ILE A 617 49.15 -5.75 32.46
C ILE A 617 49.58 -4.87 33.65
N SER A 618 48.78 -3.87 34.00
CA SER A 618 49.04 -2.97 35.12
C SER A 618 48.98 -3.72 36.46
N GLU A 619 48.01 -4.63 36.62
CA GLU A 619 47.85 -5.47 37.80
C GLU A 619 49.02 -6.44 37.95
N HIS A 620 49.49 -7.04 36.85
CA HIS A 620 50.69 -7.87 36.84
C HIS A 620 51.95 -7.06 37.21
N SER A 621 52.11 -5.87 36.66
CA SER A 621 53.24 -4.97 36.96
C SER A 621 53.26 -4.55 38.43
N LEU A 622 52.09 -4.22 38.99
CA LEU A 622 51.94 -3.93 40.42
C LEU A 622 52.28 -5.15 41.29
N GLN A 623 51.92 -6.35 40.85
CA GLN A 623 52.27 -7.58 41.57
C GLN A 623 53.78 -7.81 41.60
N LEU A 624 54.47 -7.64 40.46
CA LEU A 624 55.93 -7.72 40.40
C LEU A 624 56.60 -6.72 41.33
N LEU A 625 56.14 -5.46 41.33
CA LEU A 625 56.66 -4.42 42.23
C LEU A 625 56.40 -4.74 43.71
N ARG A 626 55.25 -5.35 44.04
CA ARG A 626 54.96 -5.82 45.41
C ARG A 626 55.92 -6.95 45.82
N ASP A 627 56.18 -7.89 44.93
CA ASP A 627 57.08 -9.01 45.19
C ASP A 627 58.54 -8.53 45.32
N GLU A 628 58.97 -7.57 44.52
CA GLU A 628 60.29 -6.91 44.66
C GLU A 628 60.40 -6.14 45.97
N LEU A 629 59.38 -5.35 46.32
CA LEU A 629 59.35 -4.63 47.59
C LEU A 629 59.40 -5.57 48.79
N ALA A 630 58.70 -6.71 48.72
CA ALA A 630 58.77 -7.75 49.74
C ALA A 630 60.20 -8.32 49.86
N ARG A 631 60.85 -8.65 48.74
CA ARG A 631 62.25 -9.10 48.75
C ARG A 631 63.21 -8.08 49.35
N VAL A 632 63.09 -6.81 48.97
CA VAL A 632 63.94 -5.74 49.52
C VAL A 632 63.73 -5.58 51.03
N LYS A 633 62.50 -5.73 51.52
CA LYS A 633 62.22 -5.72 52.96
C LYS A 633 62.88 -6.89 53.68
N ASP A 634 62.81 -8.09 53.09
CA ASP A 634 63.45 -9.27 53.64
C ASP A 634 64.98 -9.10 53.69
N GLU A 635 65.59 -8.63 52.60
CA GLU A 635 67.03 -8.32 52.52
C GLU A 635 67.44 -7.28 53.56
N LEU A 636 66.65 -6.20 53.71
CA LEU A 636 66.90 -5.17 54.71
C LEU A 636 66.84 -5.74 56.13
N SER A 637 65.85 -6.58 56.42
CA SER A 637 65.73 -7.25 57.72
C SER A 637 66.94 -8.15 58.01
N GLU A 638 67.49 -8.80 56.99
CA GLU A 638 68.67 -9.63 57.12
C GLU A 638 69.92 -8.79 57.39
N VAL A 639 70.07 -7.65 56.70
CA VAL A 639 71.16 -6.69 56.94
C VAL A 639 71.09 -6.14 58.36
N GLN A 640 69.91 -5.72 58.82
CA GLN A 640 69.71 -5.26 60.20
C GLN A 640 70.08 -6.34 61.23
N ARG A 641 69.72 -7.60 60.97
CA ARG A 641 70.12 -8.73 61.83
C ARG A 641 71.64 -8.91 61.86
N ARG A 642 72.31 -8.86 60.71
CA ARG A 642 73.79 -8.96 60.62
C ARG A 642 74.47 -7.80 61.34
N GLU A 643 73.95 -6.58 61.17
CA GLU A 643 74.44 -5.40 61.87
C GLU A 643 74.30 -5.53 63.39
N ALA A 644 73.14 -5.97 63.88
CA ALA A 644 72.91 -6.21 65.31
C ALA A 644 73.87 -7.26 65.89
N GLN A 645 74.15 -8.34 65.13
CA GLN A 645 75.16 -9.34 65.51
C GLN A 645 76.56 -8.72 65.58
N LEU A 646 76.94 -7.89 64.61
CA LEU A 646 78.23 -7.19 64.61
C LEU A 646 78.37 -6.25 65.81
N GLN A 647 77.31 -5.50 66.14
CA GLN A 647 77.27 -4.62 67.31
C GLN A 647 77.39 -5.42 68.61
N SER A 648 76.71 -6.56 68.72
CA SER A 648 76.82 -7.47 69.87
C SER A 648 78.24 -8.05 70.01
N PHE A 649 78.87 -8.44 68.90
CA PHE A 649 80.26 -8.89 68.87
C PHE A 649 81.23 -7.79 69.30
N LYS A 650 81.06 -6.58 68.78
CA LYS A 650 81.83 -5.38 69.15
C LYS A 650 81.72 -5.08 70.65
N ALA A 651 80.50 -5.11 71.21
CA ALA A 651 80.27 -4.94 72.64
C ALA A 651 80.94 -6.03 73.48
N SER A 652 80.94 -7.28 73.02
CA SER A 652 81.60 -8.40 73.70
C SER A 652 83.13 -8.24 73.72
N ILE A 653 83.75 -7.84 72.60
CA ILE A 653 85.19 -7.54 72.54
C ILE A 653 85.52 -6.36 73.47
N ALA A 654 84.75 -5.28 73.42
CA ALA A 654 84.97 -4.12 74.28
C ALA A 654 84.92 -4.50 75.77
N LYS A 655 83.98 -5.37 76.16
CA LYS A 655 83.88 -5.93 77.52
C LYS A 655 85.11 -6.76 77.91
N ILE A 656 85.61 -7.63 77.03
CA ILE A 656 86.83 -8.43 77.27
C ILE A 656 88.07 -7.53 77.43
N LEU A 657 88.16 -6.45 76.65
CA LEU A 657 89.26 -5.50 76.71
C LEU A 657 89.15 -4.48 77.86
N GLY A 658 88.03 -4.47 78.60
CA GLY A 658 87.78 -3.49 79.66
C GLY A 658 87.63 -2.06 79.15
N VAL A 659 87.14 -1.89 77.91
CA VAL A 659 87.03 -0.59 77.23
C VAL A 659 85.56 -0.19 77.12
N ALA A 660 85.24 1.08 77.39
CA ALA A 660 83.90 1.63 77.19
C ALA A 660 83.65 1.98 75.71
N LEU A 661 82.46 1.65 75.20
CA LEU A 661 81.97 2.14 73.92
C LEU A 661 81.32 3.52 74.08
N PRO A 662 81.35 4.40 73.05
CA PRO A 662 81.78 4.15 71.67
C PRO A 662 83.29 4.32 71.44
N MET A 663 83.85 3.43 70.62
CA MET A 663 85.23 3.48 70.14
C MET A 663 85.27 3.13 68.64
N PRO A 664 86.17 3.74 67.84
CA PRO A 664 86.39 3.36 66.44
C PRO A 664 86.87 1.91 66.30
N ASP A 665 86.40 1.21 65.26
CA ASP A 665 86.70 -0.22 65.07
C ASP A 665 88.20 -0.50 64.94
N TYR A 666 88.94 0.38 64.27
CA TYR A 666 90.39 0.24 64.11
C TYR A 666 91.14 0.33 65.45
N GLU A 667 90.66 1.14 66.40
CA GLU A 667 91.24 1.24 67.75
C GLU A 667 90.93 0.00 68.58
N LEU A 668 89.69 -0.49 68.50
CA LEU A 668 89.26 -1.72 69.19
C LEU A 668 90.05 -2.93 68.68
N ILE A 669 90.21 -3.04 67.36
CA ILE A 669 91.04 -4.07 66.71
C ILE A 669 92.50 -3.92 67.12
N SER A 670 93.06 -2.71 67.12
CA SER A 670 94.46 -2.48 67.53
C SER A 670 94.72 -2.89 68.98
N ARG A 671 93.78 -2.61 69.90
CA ARG A 671 93.88 -3.04 71.31
C ARG A 671 93.72 -4.55 71.47
N LEU A 672 92.80 -5.17 70.74
CA LEU A 672 92.66 -6.63 70.69
C LEU A 672 93.94 -7.28 70.18
N GLN A 673 94.52 -6.75 69.11
CA GLN A 673 95.78 -7.23 68.53
C GLN A 673 96.90 -7.15 69.56
N LYS A 674 97.07 -6.01 70.25
CA LYS A 674 98.06 -5.86 71.33
C LYS A 674 97.85 -6.85 72.48
N LEU A 675 96.60 -7.14 72.85
CA LEU A 675 96.29 -8.14 73.88
C LEU A 675 96.65 -9.57 73.40
N VAL A 676 96.31 -9.90 72.16
CA VAL A 676 96.64 -11.19 71.54
C VAL A 676 98.16 -11.35 71.42
N ASP A 677 98.87 -10.31 70.96
CA ASP A 677 100.32 -10.30 70.85
C ASP A 677 100.98 -10.42 72.24
N ALA A 678 100.48 -9.68 73.24
CA ALA A 678 100.96 -9.80 74.62
C ALA A 678 100.69 -11.18 75.23
N HIS A 679 99.54 -11.79 74.95
CA HIS A 679 99.24 -13.17 75.36
C HIS A 679 100.14 -14.17 74.62
N HIS A 680 100.42 -13.96 73.33
CA HIS A 680 101.34 -14.78 72.55
C HIS A 680 102.76 -14.71 73.11
N ASP A 681 103.24 -13.50 73.40
CA ASP A 681 104.55 -13.25 74.04
C ASP A 681 104.60 -13.85 75.45
N PHE A 682 103.56 -13.67 76.26
CA PHE A 682 103.46 -14.31 77.58
C PHE A 682 103.47 -15.83 77.50
N THR A 683 102.80 -16.42 76.50
CA THR A 683 102.80 -17.86 76.25
C THR A 683 104.18 -18.33 75.80
N LEU A 684 104.89 -17.56 74.97
CA LEU A 684 106.26 -17.83 74.54
C LEU A 684 107.26 -17.73 75.70
N VAL A 685 107.09 -16.78 76.62
CA VAL A 685 107.93 -16.61 77.82
C VAL A 685 107.61 -17.68 78.87
N SER A 686 106.33 -18.03 79.08
CA SER A 686 105.93 -19.16 79.94
C SER A 686 106.51 -20.49 79.45
N ARG A 687 106.56 -20.69 78.12
CA ARG A 687 107.27 -21.83 77.51
C ARG A 687 108.79 -21.82 77.70
N ARG A 688 109.42 -20.73 78.13
CA ARG A 688 110.87 -20.65 78.43
C ARG A 688 111.20 -20.89 79.90
N TYR A 689 110.23 -20.86 80.81
CA TYR A 689 110.42 -21.15 82.23
C TYR A 689 109.93 -22.55 82.66
N ASP A 690 109.14 -23.23 81.81
CA ASP A 690 108.77 -24.64 81.94
C ASP A 690 109.63 -25.54 81.02
N ASP A 691 110.94 -25.60 81.24
CA ASP A 691 111.80 -26.61 80.58
C ASP A 691 112.84 -27.24 81.53
N PRO A 692 112.50 -28.38 82.17
CA PRO A 692 113.45 -29.43 82.48
C PRO A 692 113.39 -30.52 81.40
N VAL A 693 114.47 -30.61 80.62
CA VAL A 693 115.00 -31.83 79.98
C VAL A 693 114.17 -32.46 78.85
N LEU A 694 114.56 -32.09 77.62
CA LEU A 694 114.85 -32.96 76.46
C LEU A 694 114.22 -34.37 76.41
N ARG A 695 113.34 -34.61 75.43
CA ARG A 695 113.44 -35.68 74.38
C ARG A 695 112.39 -35.40 73.28
N LEU A 696 112.82 -35.01 72.08
CA LEU A 696 112.95 -35.86 70.88
C LEU A 696 111.64 -36.48 70.37
N ALA A 697 111.10 -35.96 69.26
CA ALA A 697 111.06 -36.64 67.96
C ALA A 697 110.09 -35.96 66.96
N THR A 698 110.68 -35.31 65.96
CA THR A 698 110.35 -35.37 64.52
C THR A 698 108.89 -35.62 64.08
N ARG A 699 108.30 -34.63 63.39
CA ARG A 699 107.93 -34.71 61.95
C ARG A 699 107.28 -33.40 61.46
N SER A 700 107.90 -32.78 60.44
CA SER A 700 107.29 -31.84 59.48
C SER A 700 106.51 -32.64 58.40
N PRO A 701 106.00 -32.05 57.29
CA PRO A 701 105.66 -30.65 56.92
C PRO A 701 104.23 -30.57 56.31
N THR A 702 103.61 -29.43 55.98
CA THR A 702 103.57 -28.78 54.64
C THR A 702 102.44 -27.73 54.70
N ALA A 703 102.61 -26.45 54.35
CA ALA A 703 102.93 -25.80 53.07
C ALA A 703 101.67 -25.26 52.34
N GLY A 704 101.78 -24.00 51.90
CA GLY A 704 100.86 -23.23 51.05
C GLY A 704 100.36 -21.97 51.77
N SER A 705 100.93 -20.76 51.66
CA SER A 705 101.67 -20.07 50.59
C SER A 705 100.91 -19.93 49.27
N ARG A 706 100.16 -18.83 49.10
CA ARG A 706 100.46 -17.67 48.21
C ARG A 706 99.25 -16.71 48.22
N CYS A 707 99.43 -15.38 48.37
CA CYS A 707 99.80 -14.43 47.30
C CYS A 707 98.78 -14.51 46.15
N THR A 708 98.04 -13.51 45.69
CA THR A 708 98.18 -12.06 45.47
C THR A 708 96.78 -11.63 44.97
N ARG A 709 96.26 -10.40 45.00
CA ARG A 709 96.62 -9.23 44.18
C ARG A 709 95.37 -8.32 44.23
N THR A 710 95.51 -7.07 44.63
CA THR A 710 94.71 -5.96 44.05
C THR A 710 95.37 -5.58 42.70
N PRO A 711 94.89 -4.64 41.83
CA PRO A 711 93.79 -3.67 42.01
C PRO A 711 92.93 -3.35 40.74
N ASP A 712 91.95 -2.47 40.96
CA ASP A 712 91.58 -1.27 40.18
C ASP A 712 90.61 -1.26 38.96
N ARG A 713 89.71 -0.25 39.03
CA ARG A 713 89.05 0.57 37.98
C ARG A 713 88.01 -0.09 37.06
N SER A 714 87.01 0.60 36.48
CA SER A 714 86.34 1.93 36.62
C SER A 714 85.33 2.06 35.46
N ARG A 715 84.30 2.93 35.63
CA ARG A 715 83.40 3.58 34.64
C ARG A 715 82.11 2.83 34.24
N TYR A 716 80.90 3.40 34.44
CA TYR A 716 80.21 4.47 33.66
C TYR A 716 80.13 4.07 32.17
N ASP A 717 79.01 4.03 31.44
CA ASP A 717 77.74 4.78 31.39
C ASP A 717 76.78 3.96 30.48
N ASP A 718 75.45 3.94 30.66
CA ASP A 718 74.42 4.80 30.04
C ASP A 718 73.64 4.16 28.86
N SER A 719 72.37 4.54 28.85
CA SER A 719 71.27 4.52 27.86
C SER A 719 71.32 3.72 26.55
N GLY A 720 70.14 3.18 26.21
CA GLY A 720 69.80 2.67 24.89
C GLY A 720 68.29 2.67 24.65
N TYR A 721 67.74 3.85 24.34
CA TYR A 721 66.49 4.01 23.60
C TYR A 721 66.65 3.44 22.18
N THR A 722 65.64 2.74 21.66
CA THR A 722 65.45 2.58 20.21
C THR A 722 63.99 2.83 19.87
N ASP A 723 63.81 3.79 18.97
CA ASP A 723 62.55 4.28 18.42
C ASP A 723 62.34 3.74 16.98
N ALA A 724 61.07 3.76 16.57
CA ALA A 724 60.46 3.68 15.23
C ALA A 724 61.21 3.10 14.00
N ALA A 725 60.51 2.24 13.27
CA ALA A 725 60.60 2.14 11.81
C ALA A 725 59.20 1.95 11.21
N ASP A 726 58.71 2.99 10.52
CA ASP A 726 57.70 2.89 9.46
C ASP A 726 58.38 2.46 8.16
N ILE A 727 57.71 1.63 7.35
CA ILE A 727 57.42 1.86 5.92
C ILE A 727 56.60 0.66 5.39
N ASP A 728 55.50 1.05 4.74
CA ASP A 728 54.59 0.38 3.80
C ASP A 728 55.24 -0.79 2.99
N ASP A 729 54.58 -1.85 2.53
CA ASP A 729 53.35 -1.88 1.73
C ASP A 729 53.14 -3.34 1.26
N ILE A 730 51.93 -3.67 0.80
CA ILE A 730 51.54 -4.83 -0.04
C ILE A 730 51.37 -6.20 0.67
N ASP A 731 50.13 -6.57 1.00
CA ASP A 731 49.38 -7.50 0.13
C ASP A 731 47.88 -7.59 0.49
N ASP A 732 47.07 -7.27 -0.52
CA ASP A 732 45.64 -7.47 -0.69
C ASP A 732 45.34 -8.97 -0.87
N ASP A 733 44.52 -9.59 -0.01
CA ASP A 733 43.57 -10.64 -0.41
C ASP A 733 42.80 -11.19 0.80
N LEU A 734 41.62 -10.62 1.11
CA LEU A 734 40.65 -11.29 2.00
C LEU A 734 39.22 -10.75 1.79
N PHE A 735 38.75 -10.79 0.53
CA PHE A 735 37.32 -10.78 0.22
C PHE A 735 36.95 -11.99 -0.64
N LYS A 736 36.54 -13.10 0.01
CA LYS A 736 35.72 -14.14 -0.62
C LYS A 736 35.07 -15.07 0.41
N ARG A 737 33.75 -15.27 0.22
CA ARG A 737 32.81 -16.22 0.86
C ARG A 737 32.25 -15.74 2.22
N GLN A 738 30.95 -15.88 2.53
CA GLN A 738 29.89 -16.70 1.97
C GLN A 738 28.54 -16.14 2.46
N ARG A 739 27.54 -16.04 1.57
CA ARG A 739 26.13 -15.97 1.96
C ARG A 739 25.69 -17.35 2.47
N PRO A 740 24.76 -17.45 3.42
CA PRO A 740 23.84 -18.58 3.48
C PRO A 740 22.46 -18.18 2.96
N LEU A 741 21.77 -19.23 2.48
CA LEU A 741 20.41 -19.29 1.96
C LEU A 741 19.35 -18.70 2.91
#